data_AF-A0A8H7BJM3-F1
#
_entry.id   AF-A0A8H7BJM3-F1
#
_cell.length_a   1.000
_cell.length_b   1.000
_cell.length_c   1.000
_cell.angle_alpha   90.00
_cell.angle_beta   90.00
_cell.angle_gamma   90.00
#
_symmetry.space_group_name_H-M   'P 1'
#
loop_
_entity.id
_entity.type
_entity.pdbx_description
1 polymer ?
#
loop_
_entity_poly.entity_id
_entity_poly.type
_entity_poly.pdbx_seq_one_letter_code
_entity_poly.pdbx_strand_id
1 'polypeptide(L)'
;MAGDTSSQAGNNGLYPYSPSEVGAILFAGLFGLSTLYHLFQMIRGRAWFYTAFVVGATMMTVGYAARYLSAQSPAKLMTYILQSLFIILPPSLYAATIYMIYGRLVIFVNAEHASIIRPTRVTKIFVCGDVLAFLMQASGGGMMAQASMTDMGQKIMLLGLFVQLLFFGFFVVISVIFYMRMRSSPQRHTIPQYGKYGWPALYKLLAIAAVVIILRCIYRVIEFAQGHSGYLASHEVYMYIFDTLPMFVVQVLFHACDEEKPRCSHCVRHEVACVYPELVPPRAKSSSAAAISPGLPPTTPDALLRLATPQNDPFAASTPCSETNIIPSFSLKDMSLLHHWTVATSHSILPGVPAVNRLWQDVYPEIAYNHAYMMHSLISVSALHIAYVRPSDRRANLHIAAHHHTLALSGFRADTYSIRPENADAILATSTLMFFYAFCTFSKLSDEIVGIQHDGDSASISARTSRILGAEWIPLIHGVGTVIRPVFEYLKEGPLRSQLHLKDWDTMDPDVHPGPDDEHLLRIKQTWAEDEHKAIYDEALYVLRKMSAWEAHFNNTWETQQEEWGYNGGYSAPFVWLSVVPKEYFKLQRQRQPLALLIFAYFGALLEQILQHWWTDSCGKSIVDVVDDCLGSYWAEWMAWPKQVVNQQQQQRYQRKAES
;
A
#
# COMPACT_ATOMS: atom_id res chain seq x y z
N MET A 1 -32.58 -59.68 -48.84
CA MET A 1 -33.47 -58.64 -48.26
C MET A 1 -32.57 -57.56 -47.72
N ALA A 2 -32.66 -56.33 -48.24
CA ALA A 2 -32.16 -55.16 -47.53
C ALA A 2 -33.25 -54.74 -46.52
N GLY A 3 -32.85 -54.21 -45.37
CA GLY A 3 -33.75 -53.65 -44.37
C GLY A 3 -33.15 -52.37 -43.82
N ASP A 4 -33.91 -51.30 -43.82
CA ASP A 4 -33.40 -49.94 -43.63
C ASP A 4 -32.96 -49.64 -42.20
N THR A 5 -31.78 -49.03 -42.06
CA THR A 5 -31.36 -48.32 -40.84
C THR A 5 -30.92 -46.89 -41.18
N SER A 6 -31.70 -46.20 -42.01
CA SER A 6 -31.41 -44.88 -42.56
C SER A 6 -32.53 -43.85 -42.31
N SER A 7 -33.01 -43.73 -41.06
CA SER A 7 -33.99 -42.66 -40.70
C SER A 7 -34.17 -42.39 -39.19
N GLN A 8 -33.07 -42.21 -38.42
CA GLN A 8 -33.11 -41.49 -37.14
C GLN A 8 -32.06 -40.37 -37.05
N ALA A 9 -32.06 -39.49 -38.05
CA ALA A 9 -31.50 -38.13 -37.91
C ALA A 9 -32.43 -37.31 -36.99
N GLY A 10 -32.28 -37.50 -35.67
CA GLY A 10 -33.10 -36.82 -34.67
C GLY A 10 -32.99 -35.30 -34.73
N ASN A 11 -34.06 -34.60 -34.33
CA ASN A 11 -34.22 -33.14 -34.44
C ASN A 11 -33.34 -32.32 -33.45
N ASN A 12 -32.15 -32.82 -33.12
CA ASN A 12 -31.26 -32.33 -32.06
C ASN A 12 -30.31 -31.21 -32.54
N GLY A 13 -30.35 -30.84 -33.82
CA GLY A 13 -29.61 -29.71 -34.39
C GLY A 13 -28.10 -29.83 -34.18
N LEU A 14 -27.53 -28.93 -33.35
CA LEU A 14 -26.09 -28.86 -33.06
C LEU A 14 -25.65 -29.79 -31.91
N TYR A 15 -26.57 -30.52 -31.27
CA TYR A 15 -26.27 -31.41 -30.15
C TYR A 15 -26.19 -32.89 -30.59
N PRO A 16 -25.20 -33.67 -30.12
CA PRO A 16 -25.14 -35.12 -30.32
C PRO A 16 -26.17 -35.91 -29.47
N TYR A 17 -26.87 -35.23 -28.56
CA TYR A 17 -27.93 -35.76 -27.69
C TYR A 17 -29.16 -34.85 -27.73
N SER A 18 -30.29 -35.28 -27.18
CA SER A 18 -31.45 -34.40 -26.96
C SER A 18 -31.25 -33.59 -25.67
N PRO A 19 -31.14 -32.25 -25.71
CA PRO A 19 -30.76 -31.44 -24.55
C PRO A 19 -31.90 -31.22 -23.55
N SER A 20 -31.60 -31.34 -22.25
CA SER A 20 -32.61 -31.23 -21.18
C SER A 20 -33.03 -29.78 -20.89
N GLU A 21 -34.20 -29.36 -21.37
CA GLU A 21 -34.84 -28.08 -20.99
C GLU A 21 -35.00 -27.95 -19.47
N VAL A 22 -35.46 -29.02 -18.80
CA VAL A 22 -35.72 -29.04 -17.36
C VAL A 22 -34.42 -28.85 -16.56
N GLY A 23 -33.34 -29.53 -16.96
CA GLY A 23 -32.02 -29.35 -16.36
C GLY A 23 -31.48 -27.93 -16.58
N ALA A 24 -31.66 -27.37 -17.78
CA ALA A 24 -31.20 -26.03 -18.12
C ALA A 24 -31.92 -24.94 -17.30
N ILE A 25 -33.25 -24.97 -17.20
CA ILE A 25 -34.01 -23.96 -16.45
C ILE A 25 -33.81 -24.10 -14.93
N LEU A 26 -33.67 -25.33 -14.40
CA LEU A 26 -33.36 -25.58 -12.99
C LEU A 26 -32.02 -24.94 -12.60
N PHE A 27 -30.95 -25.22 -13.35
CA PHE A 27 -29.64 -24.63 -13.04
C PHE A 27 -29.60 -23.12 -13.32
N ALA A 28 -30.31 -22.61 -14.33
CA ALA A 28 -30.45 -21.16 -14.53
C ALA A 28 -31.08 -20.47 -13.30
N GLY A 29 -32.13 -21.07 -12.71
CA GLY A 29 -32.74 -20.58 -11.47
C GLY A 29 -31.80 -20.65 -10.26
N LEU A 30 -31.11 -21.77 -10.08
CA LEU A 30 -30.16 -21.98 -8.96
C LEU A 30 -28.97 -21.02 -9.02
N PHE A 31 -28.33 -20.88 -10.20
CA PHE A 31 -27.26 -19.89 -10.40
C PHE A 31 -27.80 -18.46 -10.27
N GLY A 32 -28.99 -18.16 -10.78
CA GLY A 32 -29.59 -16.83 -10.70
C GLY A 32 -29.86 -16.37 -9.26
N LEU A 33 -30.52 -17.20 -8.46
CA LEU A 33 -30.80 -16.91 -7.04
C LEU A 33 -29.50 -16.67 -6.25
N SER A 34 -28.50 -17.52 -6.46
CA SER A 34 -27.18 -17.37 -5.83
C SER A 34 -26.40 -16.15 -6.36
N THR A 35 -26.56 -15.77 -7.63
CA THR A 35 -25.96 -14.54 -8.19
C THR A 35 -26.58 -13.29 -7.58
N LEU A 36 -27.91 -13.26 -7.41
CA LEU A 36 -28.61 -12.15 -6.74
C LEU A 36 -28.17 -12.01 -5.28
N TYR A 37 -27.97 -13.13 -4.57
CA TYR A 37 -27.41 -13.13 -3.22
C TYR A 37 -25.98 -12.54 -3.19
N HIS A 38 -25.09 -13.00 -4.07
CA HIS A 38 -23.71 -12.49 -4.17
C HIS A 38 -23.64 -11.01 -4.56
N LEU A 39 -24.51 -10.56 -5.48
CA LEU A 39 -24.64 -9.14 -5.83
C LEU A 39 -25.10 -8.31 -4.63
N PHE A 40 -26.05 -8.81 -3.84
CA PHE A 40 -26.50 -8.16 -2.61
C PHE A 40 -25.38 -8.10 -1.55
N GLN A 41 -24.63 -9.18 -1.33
CA GLN A 41 -23.47 -9.18 -0.41
C GLN A 41 -22.44 -8.12 -0.84
N MET A 42 -22.02 -8.14 -2.11
CA MET A 42 -21.01 -7.22 -2.63
C MET A 42 -21.41 -5.75 -2.49
N ILE A 43 -22.67 -5.40 -2.81
CA ILE A 43 -23.19 -4.04 -2.68
C ILE A 43 -23.27 -3.63 -1.19
N ARG A 44 -23.83 -4.50 -0.33
CA ARG A 44 -24.00 -4.24 1.11
C ARG A 44 -22.66 -4.08 1.84
N GLY A 45 -21.69 -4.94 1.57
CA GLY A 45 -20.35 -4.89 2.14
C GLY A 45 -19.42 -3.85 1.50
N ARG A 46 -19.82 -3.26 0.36
CA ARG A 46 -18.94 -2.46 -0.54
C ARG A 46 -17.68 -3.22 -0.97
N ALA A 47 -17.80 -4.52 -1.15
CA ALA A 47 -16.69 -5.45 -1.34
C ALA A 47 -16.22 -5.53 -2.82
N TRP A 48 -15.95 -4.38 -3.45
CA TRP A 48 -15.74 -4.25 -4.90
C TRP A 48 -14.67 -5.16 -5.54
N PHE A 49 -13.73 -5.72 -4.75
CA PHE A 49 -12.78 -6.72 -5.26
C PHE A 49 -13.48 -8.04 -5.67
N TYR A 50 -14.67 -8.30 -5.15
CA TYR A 50 -15.48 -9.49 -5.44
C TYR A 50 -16.20 -9.45 -6.80
N THR A 51 -16.11 -8.32 -7.52
CA THR A 51 -16.75 -8.11 -8.84
C THR A 51 -16.47 -9.25 -9.82
N ALA A 52 -15.26 -9.81 -9.83
CA ALA A 52 -14.92 -10.95 -10.70
C ALA A 52 -15.84 -12.17 -10.45
N PHE A 53 -16.12 -12.50 -9.18
CA PHE A 53 -17.00 -13.60 -8.82
C PHE A 53 -18.44 -13.35 -9.26
N VAL A 54 -18.95 -12.14 -9.03
CA VAL A 54 -20.32 -11.74 -9.42
C VAL A 54 -20.48 -11.76 -10.94
N VAL A 55 -19.47 -11.34 -11.71
CA VAL A 55 -19.46 -11.48 -13.18
C VAL A 55 -19.46 -12.96 -13.59
N GLY A 56 -18.62 -13.81 -12.97
CA GLY A 56 -18.62 -15.26 -13.24
C GLY A 56 -19.95 -15.94 -12.91
N ALA A 57 -20.59 -15.57 -11.81
CA ALA A 57 -21.90 -16.06 -11.40
C ALA A 57 -23.03 -15.61 -12.35
N THR A 58 -22.97 -14.34 -12.78
CA THR A 58 -23.86 -13.80 -13.82
C THR A 58 -23.66 -14.54 -15.14
N MET A 59 -22.42 -14.84 -15.52
CA MET A 59 -22.12 -15.62 -16.72
C MET A 59 -22.68 -17.05 -16.63
N MET A 60 -22.52 -17.76 -15.52
CA MET A 60 -23.16 -19.07 -15.31
C MET A 60 -24.69 -18.98 -15.47
N THR A 61 -25.33 -17.99 -14.85
CA THR A 61 -26.78 -17.75 -14.94
C THR A 61 -27.23 -17.54 -16.39
N VAL A 62 -26.55 -16.64 -17.12
CA VAL A 62 -26.83 -16.35 -18.54
C VAL A 62 -26.54 -17.56 -19.43
N GLY A 63 -25.50 -18.34 -19.13
CA GLY A 63 -25.15 -19.56 -19.84
C GLY A 63 -26.24 -20.63 -19.76
N TYR A 64 -26.80 -20.90 -18.58
CA TYR A 64 -27.89 -21.86 -18.43
C TYR A 64 -29.25 -21.33 -18.95
N ALA A 65 -29.50 -20.03 -18.86
CA ALA A 65 -30.66 -19.41 -19.53
C ALA A 65 -30.56 -19.52 -21.06
N ALA A 66 -29.39 -19.27 -21.63
CA ALA A 66 -29.11 -19.47 -23.05
C ALA A 66 -29.17 -20.95 -23.45
N ARG A 67 -28.79 -21.88 -22.55
CA ARG A 67 -28.91 -23.33 -22.78
C ARG A 67 -30.37 -23.75 -22.87
N TYR A 68 -31.25 -23.22 -22.01
CA TYR A 68 -32.70 -23.47 -22.09
C TYR A 68 -33.28 -22.99 -23.43
N LEU A 69 -32.96 -21.75 -23.84
CA LEU A 69 -33.35 -21.23 -25.17
C LEU A 69 -32.73 -22.02 -26.34
N SER A 70 -31.53 -22.58 -26.16
CA SER A 70 -30.89 -23.44 -27.15
C SER A 70 -31.50 -24.85 -27.21
N ALA A 71 -32.03 -25.38 -26.10
CA ALA A 71 -32.74 -26.65 -26.09
C ALA A 71 -34.11 -26.54 -26.79
N GLN A 72 -34.81 -25.42 -26.61
CA GLN A 72 -36.02 -25.06 -27.35
C GLN A 72 -35.77 -24.72 -28.83
N SER A 73 -34.52 -24.64 -29.28
CA SER A 73 -34.17 -24.37 -30.67
C SER A 73 -32.78 -24.93 -31.03
N PRO A 74 -32.60 -26.26 -31.10
CA PRO A 74 -31.27 -26.89 -31.17
C PRO A 74 -30.44 -26.53 -32.41
N ALA A 75 -31.08 -26.03 -33.48
CA ALA A 75 -30.42 -25.55 -34.69
C ALA A 75 -29.95 -24.08 -34.63
N LYS A 76 -30.29 -23.31 -33.59
CA LYS A 76 -29.88 -21.90 -33.48
C LYS A 76 -28.43 -21.78 -32.98
N LEU A 77 -27.53 -21.60 -33.93
CA LEU A 77 -26.08 -21.46 -33.71
C LEU A 77 -25.72 -20.39 -32.66
N MET A 78 -26.36 -19.22 -32.67
CA MET A 78 -26.05 -18.15 -31.73
C MET A 78 -26.35 -18.51 -30.26
N THR A 79 -27.47 -19.19 -29.97
CA THR A 79 -27.79 -19.65 -28.61
C THR A 79 -26.86 -20.79 -28.17
N TYR A 80 -26.45 -21.66 -29.11
CA TYR A 80 -25.48 -22.73 -28.86
C TYR A 80 -24.07 -22.21 -28.49
N ILE A 81 -23.59 -21.19 -29.21
CA ILE A 81 -22.31 -20.51 -28.93
C ILE A 81 -22.40 -19.78 -27.59
N LEU A 82 -23.48 -19.03 -27.36
CA LEU A 82 -23.60 -18.21 -26.16
C LEU A 82 -23.67 -19.07 -24.88
N GLN A 83 -24.42 -20.19 -24.88
CA GLN A 83 -24.37 -21.12 -23.75
C GLN A 83 -23.00 -21.78 -23.59
N SER A 84 -22.33 -22.18 -24.69
CA SER A 84 -20.98 -22.76 -24.62
C SER A 84 -19.98 -21.80 -23.97
N LEU A 85 -19.86 -20.57 -24.48
CA LEU A 85 -18.89 -19.59 -23.97
C LEU A 85 -19.20 -19.19 -22.52
N PHE A 86 -20.46 -18.91 -22.19
CA PHE A 86 -20.85 -18.44 -20.86
C PHE A 86 -20.80 -19.54 -19.79
N ILE A 87 -20.81 -20.81 -20.17
CA ILE A 87 -20.56 -21.94 -19.26
C ILE A 87 -19.06 -22.28 -19.19
N ILE A 88 -18.29 -22.19 -20.28
CA ILE A 88 -16.86 -22.56 -20.31
C ILE A 88 -15.99 -21.58 -19.51
N LEU A 89 -16.17 -20.27 -19.72
CA LEU A 89 -15.28 -19.20 -19.26
C LEU A 89 -15.28 -18.84 -17.74
N PRO A 90 -16.36 -19.01 -16.95
CA PRO A 90 -16.41 -18.49 -15.57
C PRO A 90 -15.35 -18.94 -14.55
N PRO A 91 -14.73 -20.14 -14.58
CA PRO A 91 -13.80 -20.52 -13.53
C PRO A 91 -12.49 -19.71 -13.54
N SER A 92 -12.14 -19.03 -14.64
CA SER A 92 -11.04 -18.04 -14.63
C SER A 92 -11.37 -16.85 -13.72
N LEU A 93 -12.64 -16.47 -13.62
CA LEU A 93 -13.11 -15.39 -12.76
C LEU A 93 -13.27 -15.83 -11.29
N TYR A 94 -13.66 -17.09 -11.06
CA TYR A 94 -13.62 -17.69 -9.73
C TYR A 94 -12.17 -17.86 -9.23
N ALA A 95 -11.24 -18.33 -10.08
CA ALA A 95 -9.82 -18.43 -9.77
C ALA A 95 -9.20 -17.06 -9.47
N ALA A 96 -9.48 -16.05 -10.30
CA ALA A 96 -9.11 -14.65 -10.03
C ALA A 96 -9.57 -14.18 -8.64
N THR A 97 -10.80 -14.53 -8.25
CA THR A 97 -11.35 -14.22 -6.92
C THR A 97 -10.59 -14.95 -5.81
N ILE A 98 -10.28 -16.24 -5.98
CA ILE A 98 -9.48 -17.03 -5.05
C ILE A 98 -8.08 -16.39 -4.85
N TYR A 99 -7.43 -15.90 -5.91
CA TYR A 99 -6.14 -15.19 -5.78
C TYR A 99 -6.27 -13.88 -4.99
N MET A 100 -7.37 -13.14 -5.15
CA MET A 100 -7.62 -11.89 -4.42
C MET A 100 -7.87 -12.14 -2.93
N ILE A 101 -8.67 -13.17 -2.59
CA ILE A 101 -8.91 -13.54 -1.19
C ILE A 101 -7.66 -14.15 -0.57
N TYR A 102 -6.91 -15.01 -1.26
CA TYR A 102 -5.61 -15.51 -0.78
C TYR A 102 -4.64 -14.35 -0.51
N GLY A 103 -4.52 -13.39 -1.42
CA GLY A 103 -3.67 -12.22 -1.22
C GLY A 103 -4.03 -11.43 0.04
N ARG A 104 -5.33 -11.23 0.28
CA ARG A 104 -5.87 -10.62 1.51
C ARG A 104 -5.63 -11.51 2.75
N LEU A 105 -5.72 -12.83 2.63
CA LEU A 105 -5.53 -13.79 3.71
C LEU A 105 -4.07 -13.84 4.20
N VAL A 106 -3.09 -13.80 3.29
CA VAL A 106 -1.67 -13.73 3.67
C VAL A 106 -1.35 -12.43 4.43
N ILE A 107 -1.94 -11.31 4.00
CA ILE A 107 -1.81 -10.01 4.68
C ILE A 107 -2.52 -10.03 6.05
N PHE A 108 -3.73 -10.59 6.13
CA PHE A 108 -4.49 -10.76 7.38
C PHE A 108 -3.75 -11.60 8.42
N VAL A 109 -3.03 -12.64 7.97
CA VAL A 109 -2.18 -13.50 8.81
C VAL A 109 -0.85 -12.81 9.21
N ASN A 110 -0.56 -11.62 8.67
CA ASN A 110 0.65 -10.82 8.93
C ASN A 110 1.97 -11.58 8.68
N ALA A 111 1.97 -12.49 7.70
CA ALA A 111 3.10 -13.38 7.41
C ALA A 111 3.43 -13.42 5.92
N GLU A 112 3.65 -12.25 5.31
CA GLU A 112 3.98 -12.15 3.87
C GLU A 112 5.19 -13.02 3.47
N HIS A 113 6.17 -13.14 4.36
CA HIS A 113 7.38 -13.96 4.18
C HIS A 113 7.10 -15.48 4.10
N ALA A 114 5.96 -15.95 4.60
CA ALA A 114 5.57 -17.35 4.47
C ALA A 114 5.16 -17.70 3.03
N SER A 115 4.60 -16.75 2.27
CA SER A 115 4.28 -16.92 0.85
C SER A 115 5.56 -16.83 0.00
N ILE A 116 5.78 -17.78 -0.91
CA ILE A 116 6.95 -17.79 -1.81
C ILE A 116 7.00 -16.52 -2.68
N ILE A 117 5.83 -16.07 -3.14
CA ILE A 117 5.66 -14.85 -3.93
C ILE A 117 4.89 -13.84 -3.08
N ARG A 118 5.35 -12.59 -3.03
CA ARG A 118 4.66 -11.49 -2.33
C ARG A 118 3.19 -11.39 -2.78
N PRO A 119 2.20 -11.25 -1.86
CA PRO A 119 0.78 -11.23 -2.19
C PRO A 119 0.40 -10.29 -3.33
N THR A 120 0.95 -9.08 -3.31
CA THR A 120 0.74 -8.02 -4.33
C THR A 120 1.27 -8.36 -5.73
N ARG A 121 2.14 -9.36 -5.85
CA ARG A 121 2.61 -9.94 -7.14
C ARG A 121 1.81 -11.18 -7.53
N VAL A 122 1.40 -12.02 -6.57
CA VAL A 122 0.57 -13.22 -6.82
C VAL A 122 -0.67 -12.85 -7.63
N THR A 123 -1.52 -11.96 -7.11
CA THR A 123 -2.77 -11.58 -7.79
C THR A 123 -2.53 -11.04 -9.20
N LYS A 124 -1.46 -10.25 -9.41
CA LYS A 124 -1.14 -9.69 -10.75
C LYS A 124 -0.71 -10.78 -11.74
N ILE A 125 0.21 -11.66 -11.34
CA ILE A 125 0.76 -12.70 -12.22
C ILE A 125 -0.34 -13.69 -12.64
N PHE A 126 -1.12 -14.20 -11.69
CA PHE A 126 -2.11 -15.23 -11.98
C PHE A 126 -3.36 -14.68 -12.68
N VAL A 127 -3.83 -13.46 -12.36
CA VAL A 127 -4.93 -12.84 -13.13
C VAL A 127 -4.51 -12.54 -14.57
N CYS A 128 -3.26 -12.13 -14.84
CA CYS A 128 -2.78 -11.97 -16.22
C CYS A 128 -2.74 -13.30 -16.99
N GLY A 129 -2.33 -14.40 -16.34
CA GLY A 129 -2.37 -15.74 -16.92
C GLY A 129 -3.80 -16.20 -17.25
N ASP A 130 -4.74 -16.02 -16.31
CA ASP A 130 -6.14 -16.40 -16.51
C ASP A 130 -6.89 -15.51 -17.50
N VAL A 131 -6.53 -14.22 -17.62
CA VAL A 131 -7.05 -13.33 -18.68
C VAL A 131 -6.54 -13.76 -20.06
N LEU A 132 -5.27 -14.13 -20.19
CA LEU A 132 -4.73 -14.69 -21.43
C LEU A 132 -5.47 -15.99 -21.81
N ALA A 133 -5.62 -16.91 -20.86
CA ALA A 133 -6.36 -18.15 -21.05
C ALA A 133 -7.84 -17.93 -21.42
N PHE A 134 -8.51 -16.97 -20.76
CA PHE A 134 -9.89 -16.57 -21.06
C PHE A 134 -10.02 -16.04 -22.49
N LEU A 135 -9.09 -15.18 -22.95
CA LEU A 135 -9.09 -14.67 -24.32
C LEU A 135 -8.82 -15.77 -25.36
N MET A 136 -7.98 -16.75 -25.04
CA MET A 136 -7.74 -17.93 -25.89
C MET A 136 -8.99 -18.83 -25.97
N GLN A 137 -9.68 -19.06 -24.85
CA GLN A 137 -10.93 -19.82 -24.84
C GLN A 137 -12.07 -19.09 -25.57
N ALA A 138 -12.21 -17.78 -25.36
CA ALA A 138 -13.24 -16.96 -26.00
C ALA A 138 -13.03 -16.85 -27.52
N SER A 139 -11.78 -16.65 -27.96
CA SER A 139 -11.46 -16.64 -29.40
C SER A 139 -11.56 -18.03 -30.02
N GLY A 140 -11.11 -19.09 -29.32
CA GLY A 140 -11.25 -20.47 -29.76
C GLY A 140 -12.71 -20.90 -29.97
N GLY A 141 -13.56 -20.71 -28.96
CA GLY A 141 -15.00 -20.98 -29.07
C GLY A 141 -15.72 -20.06 -30.06
N GLY A 142 -15.24 -18.82 -30.25
CA GLY A 142 -15.71 -17.93 -31.30
C GLY A 142 -15.37 -18.43 -32.71
N MET A 143 -14.16 -18.95 -32.93
CA MET A 143 -13.75 -19.56 -34.21
C MET A 143 -14.51 -20.85 -34.51
N MET A 144 -14.94 -21.61 -33.49
CA MET A 144 -15.79 -22.79 -33.66
C MET A 144 -17.20 -22.47 -34.18
N ALA A 145 -17.63 -21.20 -34.17
CA ALA A 145 -18.84 -20.75 -34.86
C ALA A 145 -18.74 -20.85 -36.40
N GLN A 146 -17.53 -20.83 -36.95
CA GLN A 146 -17.27 -20.82 -38.37
C GLN A 146 -16.73 -22.17 -38.83
N ALA A 147 -17.49 -22.88 -39.67
CA ALA A 147 -17.18 -24.25 -40.11
C ALA A 147 -15.76 -24.44 -40.67
N SER A 148 -15.20 -23.43 -41.35
CA SER A 148 -13.85 -23.48 -41.92
C SER A 148 -12.72 -23.30 -40.88
N MET A 149 -13.03 -22.94 -39.63
CA MET A 149 -12.07 -22.64 -38.57
C MET A 149 -12.25 -23.53 -37.33
N THR A 150 -13.19 -24.48 -37.34
CA THR A 150 -13.57 -25.29 -36.17
C THR A 150 -12.39 -26.02 -35.52
N ASP A 151 -11.55 -26.72 -36.30
CA ASP A 151 -10.38 -27.45 -35.78
C ASP A 151 -9.33 -26.53 -35.16
N MET A 152 -9.16 -25.33 -35.71
CA MET A 152 -8.23 -24.33 -35.18
C MET A 152 -8.78 -23.71 -33.89
N GLY A 153 -10.08 -23.39 -33.87
CA GLY A 153 -10.77 -22.91 -32.68
C GLY A 153 -10.73 -23.92 -31.51
N GLN A 154 -10.97 -25.21 -31.78
CA GLN A 154 -10.87 -26.26 -30.77
C GLN A 154 -9.45 -26.39 -30.21
N LYS A 155 -8.41 -26.35 -31.07
CA LYS A 155 -7.00 -26.37 -30.63
C LYS A 155 -6.63 -25.16 -29.77
N ILE A 156 -7.04 -23.96 -30.16
CA ILE A 156 -6.76 -22.71 -29.43
C ILE A 156 -7.51 -22.68 -28.08
N MET A 157 -8.75 -23.17 -28.03
CA MET A 157 -9.51 -23.30 -26.79
C MET A 157 -8.92 -24.36 -25.84
N LEU A 158 -8.52 -25.53 -26.36
CA LEU A 158 -7.85 -26.57 -25.59
C LEU A 158 -6.51 -26.08 -25.00
N LEU A 159 -5.73 -25.32 -25.79
CA LEU A 159 -4.52 -24.67 -25.30
C LEU A 159 -4.83 -23.64 -24.21
N GLY A 160 -5.89 -22.84 -24.37
CA GLY A 160 -6.36 -21.90 -23.33
C GLY A 160 -6.80 -22.61 -22.04
N LEU A 161 -7.45 -23.77 -22.12
CA LEU A 161 -7.81 -24.58 -20.95
C LEU A 161 -6.57 -25.17 -20.25
N PHE A 162 -5.56 -25.62 -21.03
CA PHE A 162 -4.31 -26.12 -20.47
C PHE A 162 -3.48 -25.02 -19.78
N VAL A 163 -3.42 -23.82 -20.37
CA VAL A 163 -2.76 -22.65 -19.77
C VAL A 163 -3.43 -22.28 -18.45
N GLN A 164 -4.76 -22.21 -18.40
CA GLN A 164 -5.52 -21.96 -17.16
C GLN A 164 -5.20 -23.01 -16.08
N LEU A 165 -5.24 -24.30 -16.44
CA LEU A 165 -4.97 -25.40 -15.50
C LEU A 165 -3.53 -25.33 -14.95
N LEU A 166 -2.55 -24.97 -15.77
CA LEU A 166 -1.15 -24.81 -15.37
C LEU A 166 -0.96 -23.63 -14.41
N PHE A 167 -1.50 -22.45 -14.73
CA PHE A 167 -1.40 -21.27 -13.86
C PHE A 167 -2.13 -21.49 -12.53
N PHE A 168 -3.36 -22.02 -12.57
CA PHE A 168 -4.14 -22.29 -11.36
C PHE A 168 -3.52 -23.39 -10.49
N GLY A 169 -2.98 -24.46 -11.10
CA GLY A 169 -2.23 -25.50 -10.40
C GLY A 169 -0.98 -24.97 -9.71
N PHE A 170 -0.19 -24.11 -10.38
CA PHE A 170 0.98 -23.48 -9.77
C PHE A 170 0.61 -22.55 -8.60
N PHE A 171 -0.50 -21.81 -8.71
CA PHE A 171 -1.03 -21.05 -7.58
C PHE A 171 -1.40 -21.95 -6.39
N VAL A 172 -2.06 -23.10 -6.62
CA VAL A 172 -2.42 -24.03 -5.54
C VAL A 172 -1.17 -24.58 -4.84
N VAL A 173 -0.09 -24.89 -5.56
CA VAL A 173 1.19 -25.28 -4.95
C VAL A 173 1.74 -24.19 -4.01
N ILE A 174 1.74 -22.93 -4.44
CA ILE A 174 2.17 -21.80 -3.59
C ILE A 174 1.28 -21.67 -2.35
N SER A 175 -0.04 -21.78 -2.53
CA SER A 175 -1.04 -21.70 -1.46
C SER A 175 -0.89 -22.82 -0.43
N VAL A 176 -0.56 -24.05 -0.86
CA VAL A 176 -0.25 -25.17 0.03
C VAL A 176 1.05 -24.94 0.80
N ILE A 177 2.11 -24.45 0.14
CA ILE A 177 3.39 -24.17 0.81
C ILE A 177 3.26 -23.04 1.84
N PHE A 178 2.47 -21.99 1.55
CA PHE A 178 2.09 -20.98 2.54
C PHE A 178 1.39 -21.61 3.75
N TYR A 179 0.39 -22.46 3.53
CA TYR A 179 -0.33 -23.13 4.63
C TYR A 179 0.56 -24.06 5.46
N MET A 180 1.47 -24.82 4.83
CA MET A 180 2.43 -25.67 5.54
C MET A 180 3.39 -24.83 6.39
N ARG A 181 3.95 -23.75 5.84
CA ARG A 181 4.80 -22.81 6.60
C ARG A 181 4.04 -22.16 7.76
N MET A 182 2.80 -21.73 7.55
CA MET A 182 1.95 -21.18 8.61
C MET A 182 1.52 -22.22 9.67
N ARG A 183 1.38 -23.49 9.30
CA ARG A 183 1.06 -24.57 10.23
C ARG A 183 2.25 -24.91 11.15
N SER A 184 3.48 -24.74 10.65
CA SER A 184 4.73 -24.95 11.41
C SER A 184 5.25 -23.70 12.13
N SER A 185 4.72 -22.50 11.83
CA SER A 185 5.14 -21.26 12.52
C SER A 185 4.56 -21.17 13.93
N PRO A 186 5.36 -20.81 14.97
CA PRO A 186 4.87 -20.52 16.31
C PRO A 186 3.75 -19.45 16.35
N GLN A 187 3.80 -18.50 15.41
CA GLN A 187 2.84 -17.41 15.23
C GLN A 187 1.39 -17.89 15.02
N ARG A 188 1.19 -19.17 14.68
CA ARG A 188 -0.15 -19.76 14.53
C ARG A 188 -1.07 -19.54 15.72
N HIS A 189 -0.52 -19.41 16.93
CA HIS A 189 -1.29 -19.23 18.17
C HIS A 189 -1.56 -17.75 18.52
N THR A 190 -0.87 -16.80 17.91
CA THR A 190 -1.00 -15.36 18.20
C THR A 190 -1.85 -14.59 17.19
N ILE A 191 -2.26 -15.21 16.07
CA ILE A 191 -3.17 -14.61 15.08
C ILE A 191 -4.59 -14.54 15.68
N PRO A 192 -5.14 -13.35 16.00
CA PRO A 192 -6.41 -13.27 16.72
C PRO A 192 -7.60 -13.60 15.79
N GLN A 193 -8.61 -14.27 16.32
CA GLN A 193 -9.83 -14.55 15.57
C GLN A 193 -10.72 -13.31 15.48
N TYR A 194 -10.67 -12.62 14.34
CA TYR A 194 -11.54 -11.49 14.02
C TYR A 194 -12.68 -11.94 13.09
N GLY A 195 -13.93 -11.78 13.51
CA GLY A 195 -15.12 -12.20 12.75
C GLY A 195 -15.51 -13.67 12.96
N LYS A 196 -16.50 -14.13 12.19
CA LYS A 196 -17.19 -15.42 12.37
C LYS A 196 -16.28 -16.64 12.17
N TYR A 197 -15.28 -16.52 11.30
CA TYR A 197 -14.40 -17.63 10.93
C TYR A 197 -12.92 -17.23 11.04
N GLY A 198 -12.13 -18.00 11.79
CA GLY A 198 -10.67 -17.81 11.83
C GLY A 198 -9.98 -18.17 10.51
N TRP A 199 -8.76 -17.67 10.31
CA TRP A 199 -7.96 -17.88 9.09
C TRP A 199 -7.85 -19.35 8.60
N PRO A 200 -7.80 -20.40 9.46
CA PRO A 200 -7.72 -21.79 8.97
C PRO A 200 -9.04 -22.29 8.38
N ALA A 201 -10.18 -21.68 8.73
CA ALA A 201 -11.48 -21.99 8.13
C ALA A 201 -11.61 -21.31 6.76
N LEU A 202 -11.23 -20.04 6.66
CA LEU A 202 -11.16 -19.30 5.39
C LEU A 202 -10.19 -19.99 4.40
N TYR A 203 -9.02 -20.42 4.87
CA TYR A 203 -8.09 -21.21 4.04
C TYR A 203 -8.72 -22.51 3.55
N LYS A 204 -9.39 -23.27 4.43
CA LYS A 204 -10.05 -24.53 4.04
C LYS A 204 -11.15 -24.32 3.00
N LEU A 205 -11.94 -23.25 3.12
CA LEU A 205 -12.94 -22.87 2.11
C LEU A 205 -12.30 -22.65 0.74
N LEU A 206 -11.24 -21.83 0.68
CA LEU A 206 -10.50 -21.56 -0.56
C LEU A 206 -9.85 -22.82 -1.15
N ALA A 207 -9.27 -23.68 -0.30
CA ALA A 207 -8.64 -24.93 -0.74
C ALA A 207 -9.65 -25.93 -1.31
N ILE A 208 -10.82 -26.08 -0.68
CA ILE A 208 -11.92 -26.92 -1.18
C ILE A 208 -12.42 -26.37 -2.52
N ALA A 209 -12.69 -25.07 -2.61
CA ALA A 209 -13.13 -24.45 -3.86
C ALA A 209 -12.10 -24.62 -4.99
N ALA A 210 -10.80 -24.47 -4.69
CA ALA A 210 -9.75 -24.65 -5.68
C ALA A 210 -9.64 -26.10 -6.19
N VAL A 211 -9.77 -27.10 -5.32
CA VAL A 211 -9.82 -28.52 -5.73
C VAL A 211 -11.03 -28.79 -6.63
N VAL A 212 -12.21 -28.27 -6.27
CA VAL A 212 -13.44 -28.44 -7.07
C VAL A 212 -13.31 -27.80 -8.46
N ILE A 213 -12.70 -26.60 -8.56
CA ILE A 213 -12.41 -25.96 -9.86
C ILE A 213 -11.36 -26.77 -10.66
N ILE A 214 -10.30 -27.29 -10.02
CA ILE A 214 -9.29 -28.12 -10.72
C ILE A 214 -9.93 -29.36 -11.34
N LEU A 215 -10.80 -30.06 -10.60
CA LEU A 215 -11.51 -31.25 -11.12
C LEU A 215 -12.36 -30.91 -12.35
N ARG A 216 -13.08 -29.78 -12.31
CA ARG A 216 -13.83 -29.25 -13.48
C ARG A 216 -12.91 -28.92 -14.66
N CYS A 217 -11.80 -28.24 -14.42
CA CYS A 217 -10.85 -27.87 -15.48
C CYS A 217 -10.21 -29.11 -16.12
N ILE A 218 -9.90 -30.15 -15.34
CA ILE A 218 -9.45 -31.44 -15.86
C ILE A 218 -10.53 -32.10 -16.72
N TYR A 219 -11.80 -32.12 -16.27
CA TYR A 219 -12.91 -32.62 -17.09
C TYR A 219 -13.00 -31.89 -18.45
N ARG A 220 -12.99 -30.56 -18.46
CA ARG A 220 -13.06 -29.76 -19.70
C ARG A 220 -11.85 -29.98 -20.62
N VAL A 221 -10.64 -30.16 -20.08
CA VAL A 221 -9.45 -30.53 -20.90
C VAL A 221 -9.64 -31.90 -21.56
N ILE A 222 -10.16 -32.90 -20.84
CA ILE A 222 -10.38 -34.25 -21.39
C ILE A 222 -11.50 -34.23 -22.45
N GLU A 223 -12.60 -33.53 -22.17
CA GLU A 223 -13.74 -33.36 -23.09
C GLU A 223 -13.30 -32.72 -24.42
N PHE A 224 -12.58 -31.58 -24.38
CA PHE A 224 -12.13 -30.92 -25.60
C PHE A 224 -10.92 -31.59 -26.27
N ALA A 225 -10.20 -32.48 -25.58
CA ALA A 225 -9.23 -33.38 -26.19
C ALA A 225 -9.90 -34.56 -26.93
N GLN A 226 -11.07 -35.03 -26.49
CA GLN A 226 -11.88 -36.02 -27.22
C GLN A 226 -12.61 -35.39 -28.43
N GLY A 227 -13.02 -34.13 -28.31
CA GLY A 227 -13.73 -33.40 -29.37
C GLY A 227 -15.21 -33.78 -29.49
N HIS A 228 -15.87 -33.26 -30.54
CA HIS A 228 -17.33 -33.31 -30.69
C HIS A 228 -17.94 -34.72 -30.76
N SER A 229 -17.19 -35.72 -31.23
CA SER A 229 -17.59 -37.13 -31.26
C SER A 229 -17.18 -37.92 -30.00
N GLY A 230 -16.63 -37.25 -28.99
CA GLY A 230 -16.18 -37.85 -27.73
C GLY A 230 -17.31 -38.47 -26.91
N TYR A 231 -16.97 -39.48 -26.10
CA TYR A 231 -17.93 -40.13 -25.21
C TYR A 231 -18.48 -39.16 -24.14
N LEU A 232 -17.66 -38.22 -23.66
CA LEU A 232 -18.10 -37.18 -22.73
C LEU A 232 -19.02 -36.15 -23.43
N ALA A 233 -18.63 -35.69 -24.62
CA ALA A 233 -19.39 -34.72 -25.40
C ALA A 233 -20.76 -35.24 -25.87
N SER A 234 -20.92 -36.56 -26.01
CA SER A 234 -22.16 -37.23 -26.44
C SER A 234 -23.15 -37.53 -25.31
N HIS A 235 -22.78 -37.34 -24.03
CA HIS A 235 -23.64 -37.69 -22.89
C HIS A 235 -23.82 -36.50 -21.92
N GLU A 236 -24.96 -35.80 -22.02
CA GLU A 236 -25.28 -34.58 -21.24
C GLU A 236 -25.08 -34.73 -19.72
N VAL A 237 -25.31 -35.93 -19.18
CA VAL A 237 -25.17 -36.24 -17.76
C VAL A 237 -23.77 -35.92 -17.22
N TYR A 238 -22.71 -36.14 -18.00
CA TYR A 238 -21.34 -35.83 -17.56
C TYR A 238 -21.07 -34.34 -17.47
N MET A 239 -21.66 -33.52 -18.34
CA MET A 239 -21.61 -32.06 -18.21
C MET A 239 -22.29 -31.63 -16.90
N TYR A 240 -23.48 -32.15 -16.59
CA TYR A 240 -24.16 -31.80 -15.32
C TYR A 240 -23.39 -32.23 -14.07
N ILE A 241 -22.76 -33.40 -14.08
CA ILE A 241 -22.02 -33.95 -12.91
C ILE A 241 -20.61 -33.33 -12.75
N PHE A 242 -19.87 -33.11 -13.84
CA PHE A 242 -18.45 -32.73 -13.80
C PHE A 242 -18.15 -31.29 -14.25
N ASP A 243 -19.13 -30.55 -14.76
CA ASP A 243 -19.02 -29.13 -15.05
C ASP A 243 -20.02 -28.27 -14.26
N THR A 244 -21.32 -28.56 -14.38
CA THR A 244 -22.37 -27.73 -13.75
C THR A 244 -22.32 -27.80 -12.23
N LEU A 245 -22.35 -29.02 -11.67
CA LEU A 245 -22.41 -29.23 -10.22
C LEU A 245 -21.16 -28.72 -9.48
N PRO A 246 -19.91 -28.94 -9.95
CA PRO A 246 -18.71 -28.35 -9.33
C PRO A 246 -18.77 -26.82 -9.26
N MET A 247 -19.18 -26.16 -10.34
CA MET A 247 -19.30 -24.71 -10.38
C MET A 247 -20.40 -24.19 -9.47
N PHE A 248 -21.54 -24.89 -9.37
CA PHE A 248 -22.60 -24.55 -8.41
C PHE A 248 -22.15 -24.74 -6.96
N VAL A 249 -21.45 -25.84 -6.66
CA VAL A 249 -20.87 -26.09 -5.32
C VAL A 249 -19.90 -24.98 -4.93
N VAL A 250 -19.06 -24.48 -5.84
CA VAL A 250 -18.21 -23.30 -5.59
C VAL A 250 -19.07 -22.07 -5.31
N GLN A 251 -20.10 -21.80 -6.11
CA GLN A 251 -20.96 -20.62 -5.92
C GLN A 251 -21.72 -20.64 -4.58
N VAL A 252 -22.09 -21.83 -4.09
CA VAL A 252 -22.72 -22.04 -2.78
C VAL A 252 -21.72 -22.00 -1.63
N LEU A 253 -20.51 -22.57 -1.78
CA LEU A 253 -19.45 -22.52 -0.75
C LEU A 253 -19.11 -21.07 -0.37
N PHE A 254 -19.10 -20.18 -1.35
CA PHE A 254 -18.85 -18.76 -1.13
C PHE A 254 -20.00 -18.01 -0.44
N HIS A 255 -21.21 -18.58 -0.28
CA HIS A 255 -22.23 -17.98 0.61
C HIS A 255 -21.80 -17.96 2.08
N ALA A 256 -20.79 -18.77 2.46
CA ALA A 256 -20.19 -18.72 3.79
C ALA A 256 -19.19 -17.57 3.96
N CYS A 257 -18.81 -16.85 2.90
CA CYS A 257 -18.08 -15.59 2.98
C CYS A 257 -19.09 -14.46 3.27
N ASP A 258 -19.07 -13.93 4.50
CA ASP A 258 -19.95 -12.85 4.95
C ASP A 258 -19.51 -11.47 4.45
N GLU A 259 -18.26 -11.32 4.01
CA GLU A 259 -17.64 -10.13 3.40
C GLU A 259 -17.71 -8.82 4.22
N GLU A 260 -18.26 -8.87 5.42
CA GLU A 260 -18.20 -7.78 6.38
C GLU A 260 -16.74 -7.44 6.70
N LYS A 261 -16.46 -6.15 6.88
CA LYS A 261 -15.17 -5.72 7.44
C LYS A 261 -15.03 -6.38 8.81
N PRO A 262 -13.93 -7.12 9.10
CA PRO A 262 -13.77 -7.79 10.39
C PRO A 262 -13.82 -6.78 11.54
N ARG A 263 -14.02 -7.25 12.77
CA ARG A 263 -13.94 -6.38 13.95
C ARG A 263 -12.78 -6.80 14.84
N CYS A 264 -11.93 -5.84 15.18
CA CYS A 264 -10.79 -6.10 16.04
C CYS A 264 -11.28 -6.38 17.48
N SER A 265 -10.70 -7.35 18.18
CA SER A 265 -11.11 -7.72 19.55
C SER A 265 -11.12 -6.51 20.50
N HIS A 266 -10.10 -5.66 20.43
CA HIS A 266 -10.03 -4.40 21.17
C HIS A 266 -11.17 -3.44 20.83
N CYS A 267 -11.60 -3.40 19.56
CA CYS A 267 -12.65 -2.55 19.05
C CYS A 267 -14.04 -3.04 19.49
N VAL A 268 -14.27 -4.36 19.45
CA VAL A 268 -15.48 -5.01 19.99
C VAL A 268 -15.59 -4.76 21.49
N ARG A 269 -14.49 -4.92 22.24
CA ARG A 269 -14.45 -4.74 23.70
C ARG A 269 -14.70 -3.31 24.18
N HIS A 270 -14.48 -2.32 23.32
CA HIS A 270 -14.74 -0.89 23.60
C HIS A 270 -15.93 -0.33 22.81
N GLU A 271 -16.71 -1.20 22.14
CA GLU A 271 -17.89 -0.84 21.32
C GLU A 271 -17.65 0.18 20.19
N VAL A 272 -16.39 0.41 19.81
CA VAL A 272 -16.00 1.39 18.77
C VAL A 272 -15.95 0.78 17.37
N ALA A 273 -16.35 1.58 16.37
CA ALA A 273 -16.30 1.19 14.97
C ALA A 273 -14.85 1.02 14.48
N CYS A 274 -14.56 -0.11 13.84
CA CYS A 274 -13.25 -0.37 13.25
C CYS A 274 -13.01 0.51 12.01
N VAL A 275 -12.09 1.47 12.13
CA VAL A 275 -11.63 2.28 10.99
C VAL A 275 -10.73 1.42 10.11
N TYR A 276 -11.12 1.24 8.85
CA TYR A 276 -10.33 0.53 7.83
C TYR A 276 -9.89 1.52 6.75
N PRO A 277 -8.58 1.60 6.43
CA PRO A 277 -8.11 2.43 5.33
C PRO A 277 -8.68 1.92 4.01
N GLU A 278 -9.19 2.83 3.18
CA GLU A 278 -9.79 2.44 1.91
C GLU A 278 -8.70 2.09 0.88
N LEU A 279 -8.73 0.84 0.41
CA LEU A 279 -7.96 0.39 -0.75
C LEU A 279 -8.56 1.00 -2.02
N VAL A 280 -8.21 2.26 -2.31
CA VAL A 280 -8.61 3.00 -3.51
C VAL A 280 -8.26 2.16 -4.76
N PRO A 281 -9.26 1.71 -5.55
CA PRO A 281 -8.98 1.02 -6.81
C PRO A 281 -8.36 2.00 -7.81
N PRO A 282 -7.42 1.57 -8.68
CA PRO A 282 -6.98 2.38 -9.79
C PRO A 282 -8.17 2.66 -10.71
N ARG A 283 -8.66 3.91 -10.72
CA ARG A 283 -9.90 4.31 -11.37
C ARG A 283 -9.81 4.06 -12.88
N ALA A 284 -10.59 3.09 -13.37
CA ALA A 284 -10.74 2.86 -14.79
C ALA A 284 -11.31 4.11 -15.48
N LYS A 285 -10.81 4.42 -16.68
CA LYS A 285 -11.29 5.55 -17.49
C LYS A 285 -12.69 5.24 -18.04
N SER A 286 -13.73 5.60 -17.29
CA SER A 286 -15.12 5.51 -17.74
C SER A 286 -15.38 6.55 -18.84
N SER A 287 -15.64 6.08 -20.07
CA SER A 287 -16.11 6.92 -21.17
C SER A 287 -17.47 7.54 -20.84
N SER A 288 -17.70 8.77 -21.28
CA SER A 288 -19.00 9.44 -21.12
C SER A 288 -20.08 8.77 -21.98
N ALA A 289 -21.23 8.49 -21.37
CA ALA A 289 -22.48 8.18 -22.05
C ALA A 289 -23.62 8.78 -21.23
N ALA A 290 -24.18 9.91 -21.70
CA ALA A 290 -25.29 10.57 -21.03
C ALA A 290 -26.61 9.84 -21.33
N ALA A 291 -27.44 9.64 -20.30
CA ALA A 291 -28.82 9.16 -20.44
C ALA A 291 -29.75 10.16 -19.76
N ILE A 292 -30.64 10.79 -20.54
CA ILE A 292 -31.59 11.81 -20.08
C ILE A 292 -32.96 11.15 -19.85
N SER A 293 -33.61 11.44 -18.73
CA SER A 293 -35.07 11.28 -18.53
C SER A 293 -35.60 12.14 -17.37
N PRO A 294 -36.91 12.49 -17.31
CA PRO A 294 -37.32 13.76 -16.70
C PRO A 294 -38.44 13.70 -15.63
N GLY A 295 -38.53 14.77 -14.82
CA GLY A 295 -39.68 15.12 -13.97
C GLY A 295 -39.73 14.46 -12.59
N LEU A 296 -40.44 14.98 -11.59
CA LEU A 296 -41.18 16.26 -11.41
C LEU A 296 -41.01 16.72 -9.90
N PRO A 297 -41.61 17.82 -9.39
CA PRO A 297 -41.08 18.55 -8.22
C PRO A 297 -41.82 18.28 -6.89
N PRO A 298 -41.33 18.86 -5.78
CA PRO A 298 -42.15 19.31 -4.65
C PRO A 298 -42.45 20.81 -4.68
N THR A 299 -43.61 21.17 -4.14
CA THR A 299 -44.19 22.52 -4.02
C THR A 299 -43.50 23.42 -2.98
N THR A 300 -43.41 24.71 -3.28
CA THR A 300 -43.34 25.85 -2.32
C THR A 300 -44.78 26.27 -1.91
N PRO A 301 -45.04 27.28 -1.04
CA PRO A 301 -44.13 28.24 -0.39
C PRO A 301 -44.37 28.52 1.12
N ASP A 302 -43.40 29.22 1.74
CA ASP A 302 -43.57 30.47 2.53
C ASP A 302 -42.15 31.02 2.84
N ALA A 303 -41.76 32.29 2.64
CA ALA A 303 -42.26 33.57 3.18
C ALA A 303 -41.80 33.82 4.64
N LEU A 304 -41.17 34.94 5.07
CA LEU A 304 -40.64 36.22 4.51
C LEU A 304 -39.56 36.72 5.54
N LEU A 305 -38.59 37.65 5.34
CA LEU A 305 -38.12 38.59 4.29
C LEU A 305 -36.58 38.39 4.08
N ARG A 306 -35.76 39.05 3.22
CA ARG A 306 -35.79 40.25 2.33
C ARG A 306 -35.57 41.68 2.91
N LEU A 307 -34.30 42.14 3.04
CA LEU A 307 -33.74 43.48 2.68
C LEU A 307 -32.26 43.57 3.14
N ALA A 308 -31.31 44.26 2.48
CA ALA A 308 -31.39 45.19 1.34
C ALA A 308 -30.35 44.88 0.22
N THR A 309 -30.28 45.73 -0.81
CA THR A 309 -29.70 45.49 -2.15
C THR A 309 -28.34 46.18 -2.43
N PRO A 310 -27.60 45.77 -3.50
CA PRO A 310 -26.22 46.19 -3.77
C PRO A 310 -26.07 47.39 -4.73
N GLN A 311 -24.84 47.85 -4.92
CA GLN A 311 -24.40 48.67 -6.07
C GLN A 311 -23.05 48.17 -6.62
N ASN A 312 -23.04 47.83 -7.92
CA ASN A 312 -22.10 48.22 -9.00
C ASN A 312 -20.69 48.77 -8.61
N ASP A 313 -19.57 48.50 -9.31
CA ASP A 313 -19.32 47.97 -10.67
C ASP A 313 -17.77 47.73 -10.86
N PRO A 314 -17.17 47.44 -12.05
CA PRO A 314 -17.42 46.30 -12.95
C PRO A 314 -16.11 45.69 -13.56
N PHE A 315 -15.61 44.52 -13.13
CA PHE A 315 -14.48 43.86 -13.85
C PHE A 315 -14.46 42.31 -13.69
N ALA A 316 -13.60 41.68 -14.49
CA ALA A 316 -13.35 40.23 -14.64
C ALA A 316 -14.42 39.44 -15.43
N ALA A 317 -13.99 38.91 -16.59
CA ALA A 317 -14.82 38.18 -17.53
C ALA A 317 -15.05 36.70 -17.16
N SER A 318 -16.22 36.20 -17.55
CA SER A 318 -16.58 34.80 -17.85
C SER A 318 -15.51 33.69 -17.68
N THR A 319 -15.81 32.70 -16.83
CA THR A 319 -15.76 31.25 -17.16
C THR A 319 -16.58 30.45 -16.13
N PRO A 320 -17.51 29.55 -16.53
CA PRO A 320 -18.30 28.73 -15.60
C PRO A 320 -17.54 27.45 -15.19
N CYS A 321 -16.55 27.57 -14.30
CA CYS A 321 -15.81 26.41 -13.77
C CYS A 321 -16.68 25.52 -12.88
N SER A 322 -17.28 24.49 -13.48
CA SER A 322 -18.09 23.48 -12.77
C SER A 322 -17.23 22.37 -12.17
N GLU A 323 -16.35 22.73 -11.24
CA GLU A 323 -15.67 21.78 -10.36
C GLU A 323 -16.35 21.75 -9.00
N THR A 324 -16.69 20.55 -8.52
CA THR A 324 -17.18 20.35 -7.14
C THR A 324 -16.02 20.45 -6.15
N ASN A 325 -15.55 21.68 -5.94
CA ASN A 325 -14.58 22.01 -4.90
C ASN A 325 -15.19 21.72 -3.53
N ILE A 326 -14.85 20.55 -2.97
CA ILE A 326 -15.07 20.27 -1.54
C ILE A 326 -14.09 21.18 -0.79
N ILE A 327 -14.58 22.33 -0.34
CA ILE A 327 -13.79 23.29 0.43
C ILE A 327 -13.23 22.58 1.67
N PRO A 328 -11.90 22.56 1.88
CA PRO A 328 -11.30 21.86 3.01
C PRO A 328 -11.74 22.50 4.33
N SER A 329 -12.58 21.80 5.07
CA SER A 329 -13.17 22.28 6.32
C SER A 329 -12.23 22.06 7.51
N PHE A 330 -11.66 23.13 8.05
CA PHE A 330 -10.90 23.12 9.29
C PHE A 330 -11.78 23.45 10.50
N SER A 331 -11.50 22.82 11.63
CA SER A 331 -12.22 22.97 12.90
C SER A 331 -11.56 23.98 13.84
N LEU A 332 -12.28 24.37 14.90
CA LEU A 332 -11.70 25.16 16.00
C LEU A 332 -10.51 24.47 16.68
N LYS A 333 -10.45 23.12 16.66
CA LYS A 333 -9.29 22.39 17.18
C LYS A 333 -8.07 22.59 16.28
N ASP A 334 -8.26 22.59 14.96
CA ASP A 334 -7.19 22.83 13.99
C ASP A 334 -6.66 24.26 14.08
N MET A 335 -7.55 25.23 14.29
CA MET A 335 -7.15 26.62 14.59
C MET A 335 -6.32 26.72 15.87
N SER A 336 -6.61 25.92 16.91
CA SER A 336 -5.78 25.88 18.13
C SER A 336 -4.39 25.27 17.89
N LEU A 337 -4.26 24.32 16.94
CA LEU A 337 -2.98 23.73 16.55
C LEU A 337 -2.16 24.68 15.67
N LEU A 338 -2.82 25.44 14.79
CA LEU A 338 -2.20 26.49 13.99
C LEU A 338 -1.72 27.66 14.86
N HIS A 339 -2.51 28.07 15.86
CA HIS A 339 -2.05 29.04 16.86
C HIS A 339 -0.81 28.55 17.61
N HIS A 340 -0.78 27.26 18.03
CA HIS A 340 0.40 26.64 18.64
C HIS A 340 1.58 26.49 17.66
N TRP A 341 1.35 26.42 16.34
CA TRP A 341 2.43 26.59 15.36
C TRP A 341 3.06 27.96 15.53
N THR A 342 2.25 29.02 15.34
CA THR A 342 2.70 30.41 15.30
C THR A 342 3.44 30.83 16.56
N VAL A 343 2.92 30.52 17.76
CA VAL A 343 3.47 31.05 19.03
C VAL A 343 4.49 30.15 19.72
N ALA A 344 4.72 28.92 19.25
CA ALA A 344 5.56 27.95 19.97
C ALA A 344 6.34 26.98 19.06
N THR A 345 5.70 26.29 18.12
CA THR A 345 6.40 25.28 17.30
C THR A 345 7.40 25.91 16.33
N SER A 346 7.01 26.99 15.67
CA SER A 346 7.86 27.77 14.75
C SER A 346 9.12 28.33 15.40
N HIS A 347 9.06 28.68 16.69
CA HIS A 347 10.16 29.23 17.48
C HIS A 347 11.09 28.15 18.08
N SER A 348 10.63 26.91 18.20
CA SER A 348 11.33 25.82 18.92
C SER A 348 11.86 24.71 18.02
N ILE A 349 11.49 24.69 16.74
CA ILE A 349 11.94 23.69 15.77
C ILE A 349 13.44 23.79 15.49
N LEU A 350 13.96 25.00 15.23
CA LEU A 350 15.39 25.28 15.03
C LEU A 350 15.74 26.65 15.65
N PRO A 351 15.80 26.75 16.99
CA PRO A 351 16.06 28.01 17.68
C PRO A 351 17.47 28.53 17.43
N GLY A 352 17.64 29.85 17.53
CA GLY A 352 18.94 30.52 17.53
C GLY A 352 19.36 31.21 16.23
N VAL A 353 18.73 30.93 15.08
CA VAL A 353 19.11 31.54 13.79
C VAL A 353 17.96 32.40 13.22
N PRO A 354 18.05 33.75 13.25
CA PRO A 354 16.94 34.64 12.83
C PRO A 354 16.45 34.44 11.39
N ALA A 355 17.34 34.13 10.45
CA ALA A 355 16.97 33.84 9.05
C ALA A 355 16.17 32.54 8.90
N VAL A 356 16.44 31.53 9.74
CA VAL A 356 15.73 30.24 9.75
C VAL A 356 14.38 30.40 10.46
N ASN A 357 14.31 31.19 11.53
CA ASN A 357 13.07 31.49 12.25
C ASN A 357 11.97 32.01 11.32
N ARG A 358 12.27 32.94 10.41
CA ARG A 358 11.28 33.48 9.43
C ARG A 358 10.73 32.44 8.46
N LEU A 359 11.52 31.41 8.10
CA LEU A 359 11.02 30.32 7.27
C LEU A 359 9.85 29.61 7.97
N TRP A 360 10.02 29.29 9.26
CA TRP A 360 9.00 28.58 10.04
C TRP A 360 7.85 29.48 10.49
N GLN A 361 8.12 30.76 10.78
CA GLN A 361 7.12 31.70 11.30
C GLN A 361 6.23 32.29 10.20
N ASP A 362 6.82 32.66 9.05
CA ASP A 362 6.15 33.43 8.00
C ASP A 362 5.91 32.55 6.75
N VAL A 363 7.00 32.08 6.13
CA VAL A 363 6.98 31.45 4.80
C VAL A 363 6.19 30.12 4.76
N TYR A 364 6.41 29.25 5.76
CA TYR A 364 5.74 27.96 5.81
C TYR A 364 4.20 28.12 5.97
N PRO A 365 3.69 28.96 6.89
CA PRO A 365 2.27 29.33 6.92
C PRO A 365 1.75 29.99 5.63
N GLU A 366 2.51 30.88 4.97
CA GLU A 366 2.10 31.50 3.70
C GLU A 366 1.88 30.47 2.57
N ILE A 367 2.78 29.49 2.45
CA ILE A 367 2.62 28.37 1.52
C ILE A 367 1.39 27.52 1.89
N ALA A 368 1.08 27.40 3.18
CA ALA A 368 -0.06 26.62 3.66
C ALA A 368 -1.43 27.20 3.26
N TYR A 369 -1.54 28.51 3.04
CA TYR A 369 -2.80 29.18 2.68
C TYR A 369 -3.43 28.62 1.39
N ASN A 370 -2.58 28.24 0.42
CA ASN A 370 -3.03 27.73 -0.88
C ASN A 370 -3.10 26.19 -0.96
N HIS A 371 -2.47 25.48 -0.01
CA HIS A 371 -2.32 24.02 -0.05
C HIS A 371 -2.77 23.37 1.27
N ALA A 372 -4.03 22.94 1.34
CA ALA A 372 -4.62 22.36 2.56
C ALA A 372 -3.88 21.13 3.11
N TYR A 373 -3.18 20.37 2.24
CA TYR A 373 -2.35 19.25 2.69
C TYR A 373 -1.07 19.72 3.42
N MET A 374 -0.53 20.87 3.03
CA MET A 374 0.61 21.50 3.71
C MET A 374 0.15 22.04 5.07
N MET A 375 -1.02 22.70 5.12
CA MET A 375 -1.66 23.12 6.38
C MET A 375 -1.87 21.94 7.35
N HIS A 376 -2.35 20.78 6.86
CA HIS A 376 -2.42 19.56 7.66
C HIS A 376 -1.04 19.08 8.16
N SER A 377 0.02 19.26 7.39
CA SER A 377 1.38 18.92 7.80
C SER A 377 1.88 19.83 8.94
N LEU A 378 1.60 21.14 8.88
CA LEU A 378 1.93 22.10 9.95
C LEU A 378 1.25 21.74 11.28
N ILE A 379 -0.08 21.55 11.26
CA ILE A 379 -0.83 21.24 12.48
C ILE A 379 -0.51 19.83 13.02
N SER A 380 -0.05 18.91 12.16
CA SER A 380 0.50 17.60 12.58
C SER A 380 1.78 17.78 13.41
N VAL A 381 2.75 18.55 12.92
CA VAL A 381 4.00 18.84 13.66
C VAL A 381 3.71 19.65 14.94
N SER A 382 2.75 20.57 14.92
CA SER A 382 2.28 21.25 16.13
C SER A 382 1.69 20.30 17.18
N ALA A 383 0.91 19.30 16.76
CA ALA A 383 0.38 18.29 17.67
C ALA A 383 1.51 17.42 18.27
N LEU A 384 2.54 17.07 17.50
CA LEU A 384 3.75 16.42 18.02
C LEU A 384 4.47 17.28 19.06
N HIS A 385 4.60 18.58 18.81
CA HIS A 385 5.22 19.51 19.75
C HIS A 385 4.42 19.60 21.06
N ILE A 386 3.07 19.67 21.00
CA ILE A 386 2.22 19.59 22.20
C ILE A 386 2.42 18.25 22.93
N ALA A 387 2.54 17.13 22.22
CA ALA A 387 2.75 15.81 22.82
C ALA A 387 4.11 15.65 23.52
N TYR A 388 5.13 16.38 23.06
CA TYR A 388 6.41 16.50 23.76
C TYR A 388 6.29 17.38 25.02
N VAL A 389 5.79 18.62 24.86
CA VAL A 389 5.74 19.65 25.92
C VAL A 389 4.70 19.34 27.02
N ARG A 390 3.62 18.63 26.71
CA ARG A 390 2.56 18.26 27.66
C ARG A 390 2.40 16.73 27.74
N PRO A 391 3.19 16.04 28.59
CA PRO A 391 3.11 14.59 28.74
C PRO A 391 1.72 14.06 29.13
N SER A 392 0.90 14.84 29.84
CA SER A 392 -0.49 14.51 30.20
C SER A 392 -1.37 14.22 28.98
N ASP A 393 -1.19 15.02 27.92
CA ASP A 393 -2.05 15.02 26.73
C ASP A 393 -1.39 14.26 25.57
N ARG A 394 -0.21 13.67 25.81
CA ARG A 394 0.70 13.10 24.81
C ARG A 394 0.00 12.14 23.85
N ARG A 395 -0.68 11.12 24.39
CA ARG A 395 -1.37 10.11 23.58
C ARG A 395 -2.46 10.70 22.69
N ALA A 396 -3.22 11.67 23.19
CA ALA A 396 -4.29 12.32 22.42
C ALA A 396 -3.71 13.16 21.27
N ASN A 397 -2.66 13.95 21.54
CA ASN A 397 -2.02 14.78 20.51
C ASN A 397 -1.23 13.94 19.49
N LEU A 398 -0.70 12.77 19.86
CA LEU A 398 -0.09 11.83 18.90
C LEU A 398 -1.10 11.21 17.94
N HIS A 399 -2.32 10.90 18.40
CA HIS A 399 -3.41 10.50 17.51
C HIS A 399 -3.85 11.64 16.56
N ILE A 400 -3.92 12.88 17.05
CA ILE A 400 -4.19 14.07 16.24
C ILE A 400 -3.10 14.29 15.18
N ALA A 401 -1.82 14.18 15.57
CA ALA A 401 -0.68 14.28 14.66
C ALA A 401 -0.76 13.24 13.53
N ALA A 402 -0.98 11.97 13.87
CA ALA A 402 -1.11 10.89 12.89
C ALA A 402 -2.31 11.06 11.95
N HIS A 403 -3.43 11.59 12.45
CA HIS A 403 -4.60 11.92 11.64
C HIS A 403 -4.28 12.98 10.59
N HIS A 404 -3.74 14.14 10.98
CA HIS A 404 -3.40 15.19 10.02
C HIS A 404 -2.23 14.81 9.11
N HIS A 405 -1.25 14.03 9.58
CA HIS A 405 -0.21 13.47 8.71
C HIS A 405 -0.81 12.59 7.60
N THR A 406 -1.84 11.80 7.91
CA THR A 406 -2.54 10.98 6.91
C THR A 406 -3.27 11.84 5.87
N LEU A 407 -3.88 12.95 6.28
CA LEU A 407 -4.52 13.92 5.38
C LEU A 407 -3.49 14.64 4.51
N ALA A 408 -2.40 15.12 5.10
CA ALA A 408 -1.27 15.72 4.39
C ALA A 408 -0.70 14.77 3.32
N LEU A 409 -0.51 13.51 3.69
CA LEU A 409 -0.02 12.46 2.79
C LEU A 409 -0.98 12.13 1.64
N SER A 410 -2.29 12.36 1.79
CA SER A 410 -3.24 12.16 0.67
C SER A 410 -3.13 13.25 -0.40
N GLY A 411 -3.04 14.54 -0.02
CA GLY A 411 -2.89 15.63 -0.98
C GLY A 411 -1.49 15.70 -1.59
N PHE A 412 -0.46 15.50 -0.77
CA PHE A 412 0.93 15.42 -1.22
C PHE A 412 1.14 14.34 -2.30
N ARG A 413 0.46 13.19 -2.18
CA ARG A 413 0.50 12.11 -3.20
C ARG A 413 -0.23 12.46 -4.49
N ALA A 414 -1.21 13.36 -4.46
CA ALA A 414 -1.85 13.86 -5.68
C ALA A 414 -0.92 14.85 -6.41
N ASP A 415 -0.35 15.80 -5.67
CA ASP A 415 0.53 16.83 -6.23
C ASP A 415 1.86 16.28 -6.74
N THR A 416 2.45 15.29 -6.07
CA THR A 416 3.67 14.61 -6.56
C THR A 416 3.46 13.77 -7.83
N TYR A 417 2.23 13.53 -8.28
CA TYR A 417 1.96 12.94 -9.61
C TYR A 417 2.11 13.97 -10.75
N SER A 418 1.99 15.27 -10.45
CA SER A 418 2.16 16.37 -11.40
C SER A 418 2.85 17.54 -10.69
N ILE A 419 4.18 17.42 -10.55
CA ILE A 419 5.05 18.46 -10.01
C ILE A 419 5.12 19.61 -11.03
N ARG A 420 4.77 20.82 -10.60
CA ARG A 420 4.72 22.04 -11.42
C ARG A 420 5.22 23.23 -10.58
N PRO A 421 5.54 24.39 -11.18
CA PRO A 421 5.92 25.58 -10.43
C PRO A 421 4.91 25.93 -9.33
N GLU A 422 3.60 25.91 -9.62
CA GLU A 422 2.56 26.33 -8.66
C GLU A 422 2.43 25.45 -7.40
N ASN A 423 3.03 24.26 -7.37
CA ASN A 423 3.02 23.39 -6.18
C ASN A 423 4.41 22.99 -5.67
N ALA A 424 5.49 23.48 -6.30
CA ALA A 424 6.86 23.11 -5.96
C ALA A 424 7.20 23.42 -4.48
N ASP A 425 6.93 24.63 -4.01
CA ASP A 425 7.22 25.03 -2.62
C ASP A 425 6.37 24.27 -1.61
N ALA A 426 5.08 24.03 -1.90
CA ALA A 426 4.19 23.27 -1.03
C ALA A 426 4.59 21.79 -0.93
N ILE A 427 5.05 21.20 -2.03
CA ILE A 427 5.64 19.86 -2.07
C ILE A 427 6.94 19.81 -1.25
N LEU A 428 7.85 20.77 -1.41
CA LEU A 428 9.11 20.83 -0.66
C LEU A 428 8.86 21.01 0.85
N ALA A 429 8.08 22.04 1.24
CA ALA A 429 7.76 22.32 2.63
C ALA A 429 7.02 21.14 3.31
N THR A 430 6.09 20.48 2.59
CA THR A 430 5.42 19.28 3.12
C THR A 430 6.39 18.12 3.31
N SER A 431 7.34 17.91 2.37
CA SER A 431 8.38 16.89 2.50
C SER A 431 9.25 17.13 3.74
N THR A 432 9.65 18.38 3.98
CA THR A 432 10.41 18.81 5.15
C THR A 432 9.62 18.60 6.45
N LEU A 433 8.33 18.94 6.50
CA LEU A 433 7.49 18.68 7.68
C LEU A 433 7.25 17.19 7.94
N MET A 434 7.12 16.37 6.89
CA MET A 434 7.04 14.91 7.01
C MET A 434 8.33 14.30 7.58
N PHE A 435 9.49 14.90 7.31
CA PHE A 435 10.76 14.52 7.93
C PHE A 435 10.75 14.76 9.45
N PHE A 436 10.34 15.94 9.92
CA PHE A 436 10.18 16.21 11.36
C PHE A 436 9.18 15.25 12.02
N TYR A 437 8.06 14.97 11.35
CA TYR A 437 7.09 13.98 11.81
C TYR A 437 7.72 12.59 11.96
N ALA A 438 8.50 12.14 10.98
CA ALA A 438 9.17 10.84 11.01
C ALA A 438 10.15 10.73 12.19
N PHE A 439 10.96 11.77 12.44
CA PHE A 439 11.91 11.79 13.56
C PHE A 439 11.20 11.74 14.92
N CYS A 440 10.15 12.55 15.11
CA CYS A 440 9.32 12.47 16.32
C CYS A 440 8.71 11.07 16.52
N THR A 441 8.27 10.42 15.43
CA THR A 441 7.52 9.15 15.49
C THR A 441 8.38 7.89 15.40
N PHE A 442 9.69 7.98 15.21
CA PHE A 442 10.61 6.86 15.52
C PHE A 442 11.26 6.96 16.92
N SER A 443 11.29 8.15 17.53
CA SER A 443 11.79 8.41 18.89
C SER A 443 11.00 7.68 20.00
N LYS A 444 11.49 7.79 21.25
CA LYS A 444 10.82 7.31 22.48
C LYS A 444 9.38 7.81 22.61
N LEU A 445 9.04 8.97 22.03
CA LEU A 445 7.68 9.54 22.03
C LEU A 445 6.63 8.58 21.41
N SER A 446 7.08 7.62 20.59
CA SER A 446 6.24 6.62 19.94
C SER A 446 6.12 5.28 20.69
N ASP A 447 7.13 4.87 21.47
CA ASP A 447 7.14 3.57 22.15
C ASP A 447 6.10 3.53 23.30
N GLU A 448 5.81 4.69 23.90
CA GLU A 448 4.68 4.87 24.84
C GLU A 448 3.29 4.71 24.19
N ILE A 449 3.12 5.03 22.89
CA ILE A 449 1.84 4.87 22.18
C ILE A 449 1.52 3.39 21.98
N VAL A 450 2.54 2.62 21.59
CA VAL A 450 2.44 1.18 21.29
C VAL A 450 2.11 0.39 22.56
N GLY A 451 2.37 0.95 23.74
CA GLY A 451 2.13 0.27 25.00
C GLY A 451 3.09 -0.89 25.20
N ILE A 452 4.37 -0.71 24.83
CA ILE A 452 5.43 -1.67 25.12
C ILE A 452 5.71 -1.65 26.63
N GLN A 453 4.83 -2.30 27.39
CA GLN A 453 5.24 -2.98 28.61
C GLN A 453 6.40 -3.93 28.26
N HIS A 454 7.30 -4.19 29.20
CA HIS A 454 8.46 -5.08 28.99
C HIS A 454 8.11 -6.58 28.84
N ASP A 455 6.85 -6.88 28.50
CA ASP A 455 6.40 -8.20 28.08
C ASP A 455 6.98 -8.49 26.68
N GLY A 456 7.92 -9.43 26.60
CA GLY A 456 8.88 -9.61 25.50
C GLY A 456 8.33 -10.15 24.16
N ASP A 457 7.22 -9.60 23.67
CA ASP A 457 6.59 -9.99 22.41
C ASP A 457 7.49 -9.66 21.20
N SER A 458 8.08 -10.70 20.58
CA SER A 458 9.03 -10.55 19.47
C SER A 458 8.50 -9.78 18.25
N ALA A 459 7.17 -9.69 18.10
CA ALA A 459 6.52 -8.87 17.08
C ALA A 459 6.65 -7.36 17.33
N SER A 460 6.53 -6.88 18.58
CA SER A 460 6.69 -5.46 18.91
C SER A 460 8.16 -5.05 18.76
N ILE A 461 9.09 -5.91 19.22
CA ILE A 461 10.54 -5.74 19.03
C ILE A 461 10.88 -5.64 17.54
N SER A 462 10.42 -6.58 16.70
CA SER A 462 10.73 -6.53 15.26
C SER A 462 10.14 -5.31 14.56
N ALA A 463 8.98 -4.81 14.99
CA ALA A 463 8.41 -3.57 14.47
C ALA A 463 9.24 -2.34 14.87
N ARG A 464 9.61 -2.23 16.16
CA ARG A 464 10.50 -1.20 16.71
C ARG A 464 11.85 -1.17 15.99
N THR A 465 12.50 -2.34 15.84
CA THR A 465 13.73 -2.50 15.06
C THR A 465 13.57 -2.01 13.62
N SER A 466 12.51 -2.43 12.92
CA SER A 466 12.29 -2.04 11.52
C SER A 466 12.04 -0.53 11.35
N ARG A 467 11.35 0.10 12.30
CA ARG A 467 11.07 1.55 12.32
C ARG A 467 12.35 2.35 12.58
N ILE A 468 13.13 1.96 13.58
CA ILE A 468 14.37 2.66 14.00
C ILE A 468 15.49 2.48 12.97
N LEU A 469 15.64 1.29 12.37
CA LEU A 469 16.53 1.08 11.21
C LEU A 469 16.03 1.75 9.91
N GLY A 470 14.96 2.54 9.97
CA GLY A 470 14.60 3.49 8.92
C GLY A 470 13.94 2.89 7.68
N ALA A 471 13.26 1.75 7.81
CA ALA A 471 12.56 1.10 6.70
C ALA A 471 11.54 2.02 5.99
N GLU A 472 10.95 2.98 6.71
CA GLU A 472 9.97 3.94 6.20
C GLU A 472 10.55 5.34 5.98
N TRP A 473 11.40 5.84 6.89
CA TRP A 473 11.88 7.23 6.85
C TRP A 473 13.15 7.46 6.02
N ILE A 474 14.06 6.50 5.87
CA ILE A 474 15.23 6.65 4.98
C ILE A 474 14.77 6.77 3.50
N PRO A 475 13.81 5.96 2.99
CA PRO A 475 13.26 6.16 1.65
C PRO A 475 12.57 7.51 1.42
N LEU A 476 11.98 8.13 2.46
CA LEU A 476 11.37 9.45 2.36
C LEU A 476 12.41 10.51 1.98
N ILE A 477 13.55 10.54 2.70
CA ILE A 477 14.67 11.47 2.45
C ILE A 477 15.21 11.31 1.03
N HIS A 478 15.48 10.07 0.62
CA HIS A 478 15.94 9.74 -0.73
C HIS A 478 14.90 10.04 -1.82
N GLY A 479 13.62 10.17 -1.44
CA GLY A 479 12.53 10.64 -2.29
C GLY A 479 12.62 12.13 -2.59
N VAL A 480 13.00 12.96 -1.62
CA VAL A 480 13.05 14.43 -1.74
C VAL A 480 13.91 14.87 -2.92
N GLY A 481 15.12 14.31 -3.09
CA GLY A 481 15.97 14.63 -4.25
C GLY A 481 15.38 14.22 -5.61
N THR A 482 14.47 13.24 -5.64
CA THR A 482 13.73 12.84 -6.85
C THR A 482 12.61 13.84 -7.17
N VAL A 483 12.03 14.44 -6.13
CA VAL A 483 10.91 15.39 -6.19
C VAL A 483 11.39 16.82 -6.48
N ILE A 484 12.54 17.24 -5.94
CA ILE A 484 13.13 18.56 -6.21
C ILE A 484 13.62 18.67 -7.66
N ARG A 485 14.26 17.62 -8.20
CA ARG A 485 15.02 17.68 -9.48
C ARG A 485 14.25 18.29 -10.68
N PRO A 486 12.94 18.03 -10.92
CA PRO A 486 12.21 18.63 -12.03
C PRO A 486 11.92 20.14 -11.88
N VAL A 487 11.95 20.68 -10.65
CA VAL A 487 11.58 22.07 -10.32
C VAL A 487 12.69 22.83 -9.60
N PHE A 488 13.91 22.29 -9.58
CA PHE A 488 15.06 22.85 -8.85
C PHE A 488 15.37 24.30 -9.23
N GLU A 489 15.34 24.62 -10.52
CA GLU A 489 15.59 26.00 -11.01
C GLU A 489 14.48 26.99 -10.61
N TYR A 490 13.25 26.53 -10.38
CA TYR A 490 12.18 27.37 -9.83
C TYR A 490 12.38 27.58 -8.32
N LEU A 491 12.66 26.50 -7.58
CA LEU A 491 12.86 26.53 -6.14
C LEU A 491 14.06 27.40 -5.70
N LYS A 492 15.08 27.57 -6.55
CA LYS A 492 16.22 28.51 -6.35
C LYS A 492 15.81 29.99 -6.28
N GLU A 493 14.79 30.37 -7.05
CA GLU A 493 14.24 31.73 -7.04
C GLU A 493 13.07 31.87 -6.05
N GLY A 494 12.47 30.74 -5.67
CA GLY A 494 11.37 30.64 -4.71
C GLY A 494 11.75 30.95 -3.26
N PRO A 495 10.75 31.07 -2.37
CA PRO A 495 10.95 31.47 -0.98
C PRO A 495 11.74 30.44 -0.15
N LEU A 496 11.76 29.16 -0.57
CA LEU A 496 12.48 28.08 0.10
C LEU A 496 13.94 27.90 -0.35
N ARG A 497 14.46 28.76 -1.23
CA ARG A 497 15.80 28.65 -1.83
C ARG A 497 16.95 28.40 -0.86
N SER A 498 16.88 28.96 0.35
CA SER A 498 17.90 28.79 1.39
C SER A 498 18.03 27.33 1.87
N GLN A 499 17.01 26.49 1.68
CA GLN A 499 17.02 25.06 2.02
C GLN A 499 17.69 24.18 0.95
N LEU A 500 18.17 24.75 -0.17
CA LEU A 500 18.66 24.01 -1.35
C LEU A 500 20.18 24.03 -1.54
N HIS A 501 20.87 25.01 -0.97
CA HIS A 501 22.31 25.18 -1.13
C HIS A 501 23.05 24.53 0.04
N LEU A 502 24.00 23.62 -0.22
CA LEU A 502 24.83 22.98 0.82
C LEU A 502 26.11 23.77 1.19
N LYS A 503 26.32 24.94 0.57
CA LYS A 503 27.56 25.75 0.69
C LYS A 503 28.82 24.88 0.53
N ASP A 504 29.74 24.94 1.48
CA ASP A 504 31.09 24.36 1.41
C ASP A 504 31.15 22.87 1.79
N TRP A 505 30.01 22.18 1.86
CA TRP A 505 29.97 20.74 2.14
C TRP A 505 30.78 19.92 1.12
N ASP A 506 30.73 20.33 -0.15
CA ASP A 506 31.42 19.66 -1.25
C ASP A 506 32.94 19.92 -1.20
N THR A 507 33.36 21.11 -0.75
CA THR A 507 34.77 21.56 -0.68
C THR A 507 35.47 21.17 0.63
N MET A 508 34.73 20.89 1.71
CA MET A 508 35.27 20.35 2.96
C MET A 508 35.95 18.99 2.74
N ASP A 509 37.05 18.72 3.45
CA ASP A 509 37.75 17.43 3.42
C ASP A 509 38.17 17.00 4.85
N PRO A 510 37.60 15.92 5.41
CA PRO A 510 37.88 15.48 6.78
C PRO A 510 39.26 14.85 6.93
N ASP A 511 39.96 14.53 5.84
CA ASP A 511 41.36 14.09 5.88
C ASP A 511 42.36 15.25 6.05
N VAL A 512 41.91 16.49 5.82
CA VAL A 512 42.67 17.72 6.12
C VAL A 512 42.19 18.38 7.41
N HIS A 513 40.87 18.40 7.64
CA HIS A 513 40.23 19.00 8.81
C HIS A 513 39.29 17.98 9.49
N PRO A 514 39.83 17.00 10.26
CA PRO A 514 39.01 16.00 10.94
C PRO A 514 38.14 16.64 12.03
N GLY A 515 36.96 16.03 12.25
CA GLY A 515 36.09 16.39 13.37
C GLY A 515 36.54 15.79 14.71
N PRO A 516 35.81 16.05 15.81
CA PRO A 516 36.02 15.33 17.07
C PRO A 516 35.87 13.82 16.89
N ASP A 517 36.60 13.07 17.73
CA ASP A 517 36.60 11.61 17.82
C ASP A 517 36.89 10.85 16.51
N ASP A 518 37.50 11.50 15.50
CA ASP A 518 37.75 10.90 14.17
C ASP A 518 38.62 9.62 14.23
N GLU A 519 39.47 9.48 15.25
CA GLU A 519 40.21 8.22 15.50
C GLU A 519 39.28 7.02 15.75
N HIS A 520 38.11 7.22 16.36
CA HIS A 520 37.12 6.16 16.56
C HIS A 520 36.38 5.81 15.25
N LEU A 521 36.17 6.78 14.37
CA LEU A 521 35.62 6.57 13.02
C LEU A 521 36.62 5.85 12.11
N LEU A 522 37.89 6.25 12.12
CA LEU A 522 38.96 5.56 11.40
C LEU A 522 39.21 4.15 11.94
N ARG A 523 39.11 3.93 13.27
CA ARG A 523 39.32 2.61 13.90
C ARG A 523 38.37 1.54 13.35
N ILE A 524 37.11 1.83 13.03
CA ILE A 524 36.18 0.80 12.51
C ILE A 524 36.52 0.35 11.09
N LYS A 525 37.26 1.14 10.30
CA LYS A 525 37.62 0.81 8.91
C LYS A 525 38.39 -0.50 8.75
N GLN A 526 39.13 -0.92 9.78
CA GLN A 526 39.85 -2.21 9.75
C GLN A 526 38.89 -3.43 9.74
N THR A 527 37.63 -3.28 10.16
CA THR A 527 36.67 -4.40 10.24
C THR A 527 36.15 -4.87 8.88
N TRP A 528 36.32 -4.08 7.82
CA TRP A 528 35.90 -4.42 6.44
C TRP A 528 37.04 -4.38 5.42
N ALA A 529 38.29 -4.52 5.88
CA ALA A 529 39.48 -4.42 5.03
C ALA A 529 39.50 -5.42 3.84
N GLU A 530 38.83 -6.55 3.98
CA GLU A 530 38.72 -7.65 3.00
C GLU A 530 37.29 -7.89 2.47
N ASP A 531 36.31 -7.03 2.81
CA ASP A 531 34.89 -7.23 2.41
C ASP A 531 34.63 -6.84 0.94
N GLU A 532 33.75 -7.59 0.25
CA GLU A 532 33.41 -7.33 -1.15
C GLU A 532 32.72 -5.95 -1.38
N HIS A 533 32.07 -5.40 -0.34
CA HIS A 533 31.40 -4.10 -0.37
C HIS A 533 32.29 -2.95 0.15
N LYS A 534 33.58 -3.18 0.43
CA LYS A 534 34.52 -2.22 1.05
C LYS A 534 34.42 -0.79 0.52
N ALA A 535 34.30 -0.59 -0.80
CA ALA A 535 34.18 0.75 -1.39
C ALA A 535 32.93 1.52 -0.90
N ILE A 536 31.81 0.82 -0.71
CA ILE A 536 30.53 1.39 -0.23
C ILE A 536 30.64 1.77 1.26
N TYR A 537 31.37 0.98 2.06
CA TYR A 537 31.63 1.28 3.46
C TYR A 537 32.63 2.42 3.64
N ASP A 538 33.68 2.46 2.82
CA ASP A 538 34.66 3.56 2.79
C ASP A 538 34.00 4.89 2.41
N GLU A 539 33.10 4.90 1.42
CA GLU A 539 32.32 6.08 1.03
C GLU A 539 31.36 6.52 2.15
N ALA A 540 30.56 5.60 2.70
CA ALA A 540 29.63 5.90 3.79
C ALA A 540 30.35 6.42 5.05
N LEU A 541 31.54 5.89 5.35
CA LEU A 541 32.39 6.37 6.44
C LEU A 541 33.00 7.75 6.12
N TYR A 542 33.49 8.00 4.90
CA TYR A 542 34.04 9.31 4.53
C TYR A 542 33.02 10.43 4.66
N VAL A 543 31.78 10.20 4.22
CA VAL A 543 30.67 11.16 4.42
C VAL A 543 30.31 11.29 5.92
N LEU A 544 30.47 10.23 6.72
CA LEU A 544 30.26 10.29 8.19
C LEU A 544 31.34 11.12 8.91
N ARG A 545 32.59 11.07 8.42
CA ARG A 545 33.68 11.91 8.90
C ARG A 545 33.48 13.38 8.49
N LYS A 546 32.99 13.65 7.27
CA LYS A 546 32.50 14.99 6.86
C LYS A 546 31.42 15.51 7.82
N MET A 547 30.48 14.67 8.25
CA MET A 547 29.43 15.06 9.19
C MET A 547 29.97 15.48 10.57
N SER A 548 31.03 14.84 11.08
CA SER A 548 31.72 15.28 12.32
C SER A 548 32.51 16.58 12.10
N ALA A 549 33.28 16.67 11.01
CA ALA A 549 34.07 17.85 10.65
C ALA A 549 33.20 19.11 10.43
N TRP A 550 31.99 18.94 9.86
CA TRP A 550 31.04 20.02 9.65
C TRP A 550 30.57 20.65 10.96
N GLU A 551 30.18 19.85 11.96
CA GLU A 551 29.75 20.40 13.25
C GLU A 551 30.91 21.09 13.99
N ALA A 552 32.11 20.51 13.93
CA ALA A 552 33.33 21.11 14.47
C ALA A 552 33.61 22.51 13.89
N HIS A 553 33.31 22.74 12.61
CA HIS A 553 33.46 24.04 11.97
C HIS A 553 32.53 25.11 12.61
N PHE A 554 31.26 24.79 12.86
CA PHE A 554 30.33 25.76 13.47
C PHE A 554 30.61 26.03 14.95
N ASN A 555 31.04 25.02 15.71
CA ASN A 555 31.39 25.18 17.12
C ASN A 555 32.59 26.13 17.32
N ASN A 556 33.49 26.24 16.35
CA ASN A 556 34.68 27.09 16.43
C ASN A 556 34.52 28.50 15.80
N THR A 557 33.40 28.79 15.10
CA THR A 557 33.23 30.05 14.33
C THR A 557 31.93 30.80 14.68
N TRP A 558 31.42 30.57 15.90
CA TRP A 558 30.05 30.88 16.31
C TRP A 558 29.64 32.37 16.26
N GLU A 559 30.54 33.31 16.55
CA GLU A 559 30.16 34.71 16.85
C GLU A 559 30.06 35.66 15.65
N THR A 560 30.64 35.34 14.49
CA THR A 560 30.84 36.33 13.40
C THR A 560 30.10 36.06 12.08
N GLN A 561 29.48 34.90 11.87
CA GLN A 561 28.87 34.55 10.56
C GLN A 561 27.43 34.01 10.59
N GLN A 562 26.69 34.08 11.70
CA GLN A 562 25.35 33.46 11.79
C GLN A 562 24.34 33.91 10.71
N GLU A 563 24.38 35.18 10.26
CA GLU A 563 23.51 35.65 9.18
C GLU A 563 23.91 35.10 7.79
N GLU A 564 25.19 34.79 7.59
CA GLU A 564 25.75 34.39 6.28
C GLU A 564 25.44 32.91 5.96
N TRP A 565 25.30 32.04 6.97
CA TRP A 565 25.09 30.59 6.77
C TRP A 565 23.62 30.15 6.76
N GLY A 566 22.73 30.90 7.42
CA GLY A 566 21.28 30.70 7.32
C GLY A 566 20.83 29.27 7.68
N TYR A 567 20.30 28.53 6.68
CA TYR A 567 19.80 27.16 6.88
C TYR A 567 20.91 26.09 7.04
N ASN A 568 22.18 26.45 6.84
CA ASN A 568 23.31 25.53 6.80
C ASN A 568 24.20 25.61 8.04
N GLY A 569 23.59 25.52 9.23
CA GLY A 569 24.35 25.36 10.48
C GLY A 569 24.77 23.90 10.71
N GLY A 570 25.45 23.63 11.84
CA GLY A 570 25.88 22.28 12.21
C GLY A 570 24.77 21.22 12.23
N TYR A 571 23.52 21.64 12.52
CA TYR A 571 22.34 20.78 12.52
C TYR A 571 21.98 20.17 11.16
N SER A 572 22.50 20.67 10.03
CA SER A 572 22.17 20.14 8.70
C SER A 572 22.95 18.86 8.37
N ALA A 573 24.18 18.69 8.89
CA ALA A 573 25.08 17.58 8.54
C ALA A 573 24.48 16.17 8.65
N PRO A 574 23.68 15.81 9.68
CA PRO A 574 23.04 14.50 9.74
C PRO A 574 22.07 14.25 8.57
N PHE A 575 21.45 15.31 8.05
CA PHE A 575 20.53 15.24 6.91
C PHE A 575 21.29 15.14 5.60
N VAL A 576 22.39 15.88 5.47
CA VAL A 576 23.26 15.79 4.28
C VAL A 576 23.85 14.38 4.18
N TRP A 577 24.31 13.79 5.29
CA TRP A 577 24.73 12.38 5.34
C TRP A 577 23.63 11.44 4.83
N LEU A 578 22.41 11.58 5.36
CA LEU A 578 21.23 10.78 4.97
C LEU A 578 20.75 11.00 3.52
N SER A 579 21.23 12.04 2.83
CA SER A 579 20.90 12.33 1.42
C SER A 579 22.02 12.01 0.42
N VAL A 580 23.29 12.07 0.86
CA VAL A 580 24.48 11.88 0.01
C VAL A 580 24.95 10.44 0.00
N VAL A 581 24.85 9.70 1.11
CA VAL A 581 25.33 8.31 1.20
C VAL A 581 24.62 7.37 0.21
N PRO A 582 25.32 6.47 -0.48
CA PRO A 582 24.73 5.59 -1.50
C PRO A 582 23.50 4.80 -1.06
N LYS A 583 22.54 4.65 -1.98
CA LYS A 583 21.33 3.81 -1.80
C LYS A 583 21.69 2.34 -1.58
N GLU A 584 22.87 1.95 -2.06
CA GLU A 584 23.55 0.68 -1.93
C GLU A 584 23.97 0.41 -0.48
N TYR A 585 24.53 1.41 0.22
CA TYR A 585 24.81 1.30 1.66
C TYR A 585 23.50 1.06 2.44
N PHE A 586 22.46 1.86 2.16
CA PHE A 586 21.15 1.68 2.81
C PHE A 586 20.45 0.38 2.39
N LYS A 587 20.86 -0.30 1.31
CA LYS A 587 20.42 -1.66 0.98
C LYS A 587 21.10 -2.69 1.88
N LEU A 588 22.41 -2.57 2.12
CA LEU A 588 23.17 -3.44 3.04
C LEU A 588 22.69 -3.27 4.50
N GLN A 589 22.46 -2.03 4.94
CA GLN A 589 21.92 -1.70 6.26
C GLN A 589 20.53 -2.33 6.47
N ARG A 590 19.61 -2.24 5.49
CA ARG A 590 18.28 -2.90 5.56
C ARG A 590 18.35 -4.42 5.45
N GLN A 591 19.40 -4.96 4.83
CA GLN A 591 19.72 -6.40 4.87
C GLN A 591 20.34 -6.85 6.20
N ARG A 592 20.56 -5.91 7.14
CA ARG A 592 21.20 -6.13 8.46
C ARG A 592 22.64 -6.65 8.36
N GLN A 593 23.38 -6.21 7.34
CA GLN A 593 24.80 -6.54 7.25
C GLN A 593 25.56 -5.91 8.43
N PRO A 594 26.37 -6.67 9.20
CA PRO A 594 26.94 -6.17 10.45
C PRO A 594 27.77 -4.89 10.31
N LEU A 595 28.58 -4.82 9.25
CA LEU A 595 29.44 -3.67 8.95
C LEU A 595 28.62 -2.41 8.61
N ALA A 596 27.53 -2.58 7.85
CA ALA A 596 26.59 -1.50 7.55
C ALA A 596 25.85 -1.02 8.82
N LEU A 597 25.46 -1.93 9.71
CA LEU A 597 24.84 -1.59 10.99
C LEU A 597 25.83 -0.87 11.92
N LEU A 598 27.10 -1.28 11.96
CA LEU A 598 28.14 -0.62 12.78
C LEU A 598 28.32 0.86 12.39
N ILE A 599 28.45 1.15 11.08
CA ILE A 599 28.49 2.54 10.58
C ILE A 599 27.19 3.30 10.97
N PHE A 600 26.04 2.63 10.94
CA PHE A 600 24.76 3.22 11.35
C PHE A 600 24.66 3.52 12.87
N ALA A 601 25.33 2.74 13.73
CA ALA A 601 25.46 3.07 15.15
C ALA A 601 26.37 4.28 15.40
N TYR A 602 27.47 4.41 14.64
CA TYR A 602 28.31 5.61 14.70
C TYR A 602 27.56 6.86 14.21
N PHE A 603 26.73 6.73 13.17
CA PHE A 603 25.76 7.77 12.79
C PHE A 603 24.79 8.08 13.93
N GLY A 604 24.23 7.07 14.61
CA GLY A 604 23.38 7.26 15.80
C GLY A 604 24.07 8.00 16.94
N ALA A 605 25.37 7.76 17.18
CA ALA A 605 26.14 8.44 18.20
C ALA A 605 26.35 9.93 17.88
N LEU A 606 26.83 10.24 16.67
CA LEU A 606 26.99 11.62 16.20
C LEU A 606 25.63 12.36 16.12
N LEU A 607 24.55 11.68 15.72
CA LEU A 607 23.19 12.23 15.71
C LEU A 607 22.74 12.67 17.11
N GLU A 608 23.07 11.89 18.15
CA GLU A 608 22.72 12.20 19.55
C GLU A 608 23.57 13.34 20.12
N GLN A 609 24.81 13.52 19.66
CA GLN A 609 25.63 14.70 19.98
C GLN A 609 25.07 15.95 19.30
N ILE A 610 24.97 15.94 17.97
CA ILE A 610 24.71 17.12 17.14
C ILE A 610 23.25 17.63 17.29
N LEU A 611 22.24 16.74 17.34
CA LEU A 611 20.84 17.17 17.36
C LEU A 611 20.22 17.11 18.76
N GLN A 612 20.35 18.23 19.49
CA GLN A 612 19.81 18.45 20.84
C GLN A 612 18.37 18.99 20.86
N HIS A 613 17.58 18.79 19.81
CA HIS A 613 16.23 19.35 19.66
C HIS A 613 15.11 18.41 20.16
N TRP A 614 13.92 18.95 20.42
CA TRP A 614 12.79 18.18 20.96
C TRP A 614 12.30 17.07 20.03
N TRP A 615 12.40 17.26 18.71
CA TRP A 615 12.03 16.29 17.68
C TRP A 615 13.12 15.23 17.42
N THR A 616 14.30 15.34 18.05
CA THR A 616 15.38 14.34 18.03
C THR A 616 15.67 13.70 19.38
N ASP A 617 14.95 14.01 20.46
CA ASP A 617 15.33 13.54 21.80
C ASP A 617 15.38 12.00 21.87
N SER A 618 16.59 11.49 22.13
CA SER A 618 16.94 10.07 22.17
C SER A 618 16.83 9.31 20.84
N CYS A 619 16.76 9.99 19.69
CA CYS A 619 16.72 9.33 18.37
C CYS A 619 18.01 8.58 18.04
N GLY A 620 19.18 9.19 18.30
CA GLY A 620 20.48 8.58 18.08
C GLY A 620 20.77 7.43 19.05
N LYS A 621 20.41 7.60 20.33
CA LYS A 621 20.41 6.51 21.31
C LYS A 621 19.54 5.34 20.86
N SER A 622 18.33 5.62 20.37
CA SER A 622 17.42 4.56 19.90
C SER A 622 18.04 3.75 18.75
N ILE A 623 18.79 4.40 17.84
CA ILE A 623 19.56 3.74 16.79
C ILE A 623 20.68 2.87 17.38
N VAL A 624 21.51 3.40 18.29
CA VAL A 624 22.62 2.66 18.92
C VAL A 624 22.11 1.43 19.69
N ASP A 625 21.06 1.58 20.49
CA ASP A 625 20.45 0.50 21.26
C ASP A 625 19.92 -0.62 20.33
N VAL A 626 19.20 -0.26 19.25
CA VAL A 626 18.67 -1.23 18.27
C VAL A 626 19.74 -1.88 17.41
N VAL A 627 20.84 -1.19 17.10
CA VAL A 627 21.99 -1.81 16.41
C VAL A 627 22.67 -2.82 17.32
N ASP A 628 22.84 -2.53 18.61
CA ASP A 628 23.42 -3.47 19.57
C ASP A 628 22.56 -4.74 19.70
N ASP A 629 21.23 -4.58 19.82
CA ASP A 629 20.25 -5.68 19.79
C ASP A 629 20.40 -6.56 18.52
N CYS A 630 20.81 -5.97 17.38
CA CYS A 630 20.97 -6.68 16.11
C CYS A 630 22.35 -7.33 15.93
N LEU A 631 23.41 -6.74 16.50
CA LEU A 631 24.80 -7.19 16.33
C LEU A 631 25.21 -8.23 17.39
N GLY A 632 24.72 -8.09 18.62
CA GLY A 632 25.07 -8.97 19.74
C GLY A 632 26.53 -8.85 20.22
N SER A 633 26.89 -9.70 21.18
CA SER A 633 28.10 -9.55 22.00
C SER A 633 29.43 -9.61 21.24
N TYR A 634 29.46 -10.19 20.03
CA TYR A 634 30.68 -10.22 19.20
C TYR A 634 31.16 -8.82 18.82
N TRP A 635 30.23 -7.87 18.61
CA TRP A 635 30.56 -6.49 18.22
C TRP A 635 30.69 -5.54 19.42
N ALA A 636 30.64 -6.05 20.65
CA ALA A 636 30.56 -5.22 21.86
C ALA A 636 31.75 -4.24 22.03
N GLU A 637 32.95 -4.61 21.58
CA GLU A 637 34.12 -3.72 21.57
C GLU A 637 33.93 -2.53 20.62
N TRP A 638 33.50 -2.80 19.37
CA TRP A 638 33.27 -1.78 18.35
C TRP A 638 32.05 -0.90 18.69
N MET A 639 31.06 -1.46 19.39
CA MET A 639 29.90 -0.73 19.90
C MET A 639 30.18 0.07 21.19
N ALA A 640 31.38 0.01 21.76
CA ALA A 640 31.71 0.69 23.01
C ALA A 640 31.64 2.23 22.91
N TRP A 641 32.27 2.82 21.88
CA TRP A 641 32.24 4.28 21.68
C TRP A 641 30.81 4.81 21.39
N PRO A 642 30.02 4.23 20.47
CA PRO A 642 28.63 4.65 20.26
C PRO A 642 27.79 4.62 21.54
N LYS A 643 27.91 3.56 22.36
CA LYS A 643 27.23 3.44 23.65
C LYS A 643 27.68 4.50 24.65
N GLN A 644 28.98 4.74 24.76
CA GLN A 644 29.54 5.75 25.66
C GLN A 644 28.99 7.13 25.33
N VAL A 645 29.05 7.53 24.05
CA VAL A 645 28.57 8.83 23.56
C VAL A 645 27.09 9.06 23.89
N VAL A 646 26.20 8.14 23.52
CA VAL A 646 24.76 8.35 23.72
C VAL A 646 24.37 8.35 25.20
N ASN A 647 25.07 7.59 26.04
CA ASN A 647 24.82 7.57 27.48
C ASN A 647 25.37 8.83 28.17
N GLN A 648 26.53 9.35 27.77
CA GLN A 648 27.05 10.64 28.25
C GLN A 648 26.12 11.80 27.88
N GLN A 649 25.67 11.86 26.62
CA GLN A 649 24.70 12.87 26.17
C GLN A 649 23.37 12.79 26.95
N GLN A 650 22.87 11.57 27.21
CA GLN A 650 21.66 11.40 28.02
C GLN A 650 21.85 11.88 29.48
N GLN A 651 23.03 11.63 30.09
CA GLN A 651 23.35 12.14 31.44
C GLN A 651 23.40 13.67 31.48
N GLN A 652 24.09 14.31 30.53
CA GLN A 652 24.13 15.77 30.41
C GLN A 652 22.74 16.38 30.21
N ARG A 653 21.86 15.74 29.41
CA ARG A 653 20.47 16.18 29.27
C ARG A 653 19.66 16.04 30.56
N TYR A 654 19.88 15.01 31.38
CA TYR A 654 19.21 14.89 32.69
C TYR A 654 19.69 15.95 33.68
N GLN A 655 20.98 16.30 33.68
CA GLN A 655 21.53 17.39 34.49
C GLN A 655 20.91 18.73 34.09
N ARG A 656 20.96 19.08 32.80
CA ARG A 656 20.33 20.32 32.28
C ARG A 656 18.82 20.41 32.57
N LYS A 657 18.09 19.28 32.54
CA LYS A 657 16.64 19.20 32.88
C LYS A 657 16.35 19.18 34.39
N ALA A 658 17.37 19.15 35.26
CA ALA A 658 17.25 19.27 36.72
C ALA A 658 17.70 20.64 37.24
N GLU A 659 18.41 21.41 36.42
CA GLU A 659 18.88 22.78 36.67
C GLU A 659 17.89 23.85 36.14
N SER A 660 16.88 23.43 35.35
CA SER A 660 15.87 24.27 34.69
C SER A 660 14.47 24.14 35.28
#